data_AF-A0A9D7Y3C9-F1
#
_entry.id   AF-A0A9D7Y3C9-F1
#
_cell.length_a   1.000
_cell.length_b   1.000
_cell.length_c   1.000
_cell.angle_alpha   90.00
_cell.angle_beta   90.00
_cell.angle_gamma   90.00
#
_symmetry.space_group_name_H-M   'P 1'
#
loop_
_entity.id
_entity.type
_entity.pdbx_description
1 polymer ?
#
loop_
_entity_poly.entity_id
_entity_poly.type
_entity_poly.pdbx_seq_one_letter_code
_entity_poly.pdbx_strand_id
1 'polypeptide(L)'
;MITSITIKNVATYDSVNGVKIDGLKKVNFIYGANGCGKTTLSNFLQNPVDGKFANCAANWKNESPIRALVYNKEFRKQNFGNGKLNGVFTLGQATIDEIKVIEDKTEELKIIKADGAKKREVLNVQKLKKEDLEKEFIENSWKKIYKKYDKEFKEAFVGSMKSGELFKNRLLQEFSNNTATLKTLEELRGKALTIFGEVPQTITPINTISYDRILEIEIESIWKKIIVGKADVEIAKLIQKLNINDWVNQGRSYIQEDDETCPFCQNQTISEDFKNQLENWFDEAYLDDTKSVKELKQEYNSLVQNLINELNGIETNQKNFKDTKLDIDKFSAYLKTLTSQNTTNNEFLNTKVKEPSRNIELLSLKDQLDLISGLITNANAEIKKHNDIVANFNAEKASLIQSIWKFIIEEFRTDIAKFISDKTGLETGLTALQTQLTAKLSEFNTLNVEIQNLSKNVTSIQPTIDEINRLLRSYGFLNFEIVPTAEQGFYQIQREDGEIAETTLSEGEITFITFLYFLQRAKGGETEESVNEERILVIDDPISSLDSNVLFVVSTLIKEIIKTVKSDLGNIKQIILLTHNVYFHKEVSYEGLNRKGEKSQFWILRKNNKVSTIHFYADKNPIQSSYELLWREIKEWENNSGITIQNTLRRILENYFSILGSKRDDVLINKFSNQEEREICRSLLSWANEGSHTLPDDLFIEAPDGTITKYLEVFKNIFSHTENIGHYNMMMGIGEEITEEVEV
;
A
#
# COMPACT_ATOMS: atom_id res chain seq x y z
N MET A 1 -20.59 -14.65 3.12
CA MET A 1 -19.89 -15.93 3.37
C MET A 1 -18.41 -15.73 3.07
N ILE A 2 -17.55 -16.44 3.80
CA ILE A 2 -16.12 -16.49 3.55
C ILE A 2 -15.87 -17.37 2.32
N THR A 3 -15.07 -16.88 1.37
CA THR A 3 -14.68 -17.60 0.15
C THR A 3 -13.29 -18.22 0.28
N SER A 4 -12.39 -17.57 1.02
CA SER A 4 -11.08 -18.12 1.34
C SER A 4 -10.54 -17.62 2.68
N ILE A 5 -9.71 -18.43 3.33
CA ILE A 5 -9.00 -18.09 4.56
C ILE A 5 -7.50 -18.29 4.35
N THR A 6 -6.70 -17.29 4.70
CA THR A 6 -5.24 -17.36 4.73
C THR A 6 -4.77 -17.23 6.17
N ILE A 7 -3.98 -18.19 6.65
CA ILE A 7 -3.29 -18.12 7.95
C ILE A 7 -1.80 -18.26 7.75
N LYS A 8 -1.04 -17.32 8.29
CA LYS A 8 0.40 -17.24 8.08
C LYS A 8 1.09 -16.62 9.29
N ASN A 9 2.31 -17.04 9.55
CA ASN A 9 3.18 -16.48 10.59
C ASN A 9 2.56 -16.49 12.01
N VAL A 10 1.92 -17.61 12.39
CA VAL A 10 1.30 -17.75 13.73
C VAL A 10 1.25 -19.22 14.15
N ALA A 11 1.62 -19.52 15.40
CA ALA A 11 1.66 -20.87 15.95
C ALA A 11 2.41 -21.88 15.06
N THR A 12 1.72 -22.87 14.48
CA THR A 12 2.30 -23.89 13.60
C THR A 12 2.24 -23.51 12.11
N TYR A 13 1.72 -22.33 11.76
CA TYR A 13 1.68 -21.82 10.39
C TYR A 13 2.93 -20.96 10.13
N ASP A 14 3.78 -21.38 9.20
CA ASP A 14 5.07 -20.73 8.91
C ASP A 14 4.91 -19.37 8.21
N SER A 15 5.99 -18.59 8.20
CA SER A 15 6.05 -17.25 7.58
C SER A 15 6.32 -17.30 6.08
N VAL A 16 6.69 -18.44 5.52
CA VAL A 16 6.99 -18.59 4.09
C VAL A 16 5.73 -19.04 3.35
N ASN A 17 5.20 -20.20 3.68
CA ASN A 17 4.10 -20.82 2.93
C ASN A 17 2.73 -20.49 3.52
N GLY A 18 2.60 -20.52 4.85
CA GLY A 18 1.32 -20.46 5.55
C GLY A 18 0.36 -21.56 5.08
N VAL A 19 -0.93 -21.34 5.31
CA VAL A 19 -2.02 -22.15 4.79
C VAL A 19 -3.06 -21.25 4.15
N LYS A 20 -3.49 -21.63 2.94
CA LYS A 20 -4.61 -21.02 2.24
C LYS A 20 -5.72 -22.06 2.04
N ILE A 21 -6.91 -21.74 2.54
CA ILE A 21 -8.13 -22.54 2.41
C ILE A 21 -9.00 -21.81 1.39
N ASP A 22 -8.93 -22.24 0.14
CA ASP A 22 -9.74 -21.69 -0.95
C ASP A 22 -10.98 -22.57 -1.20
N GLY A 23 -12.01 -21.98 -1.84
CA GLY A 23 -13.18 -22.74 -2.29
C GLY A 23 -14.17 -23.08 -1.18
N LEU A 24 -14.18 -22.30 -0.09
CA LEU A 24 -15.15 -22.49 1.00
C LEU A 24 -16.58 -22.30 0.48
N LYS A 25 -17.47 -23.21 0.88
CA LYS A 25 -18.89 -23.27 0.50
C LYS A 25 -19.78 -23.06 1.72
N LYS A 26 -21.09 -23.31 1.60
CA LYS A 26 -22.00 -23.21 2.76
C LYS A 26 -21.62 -24.13 3.92
N VAL A 27 -21.12 -25.33 3.62
CA VAL A 27 -20.78 -26.36 4.62
C VAL A 27 -19.36 -26.87 4.37
N ASN A 28 -18.50 -26.78 5.39
CA ASN A 28 -17.07 -27.09 5.28
C ASN A 28 -16.62 -27.91 6.48
N PHE A 29 -15.96 -29.05 6.22
CA PHE A 29 -15.41 -29.93 7.23
C PHE A 29 -13.88 -29.95 7.16
N ILE A 30 -13.23 -29.64 8.27
CA ILE A 30 -11.77 -29.62 8.39
C ILE A 30 -11.38 -30.65 9.45
N TYR A 31 -10.88 -31.79 9.01
CA TYR A 31 -10.33 -32.79 9.91
C TYR A 31 -8.86 -32.52 10.20
N GLY A 32 -8.40 -32.73 11.43
CA GLY A 32 -6.97 -32.67 11.73
C GLY A 32 -6.62 -33.18 13.12
N ALA A 33 -5.46 -33.80 13.28
CA ALA A 33 -4.99 -34.32 14.56
C ALA A 33 -4.77 -33.22 15.61
N ASN A 34 -4.55 -33.60 16.87
CA ASN A 34 -4.28 -32.63 17.92
C ASN A 34 -2.98 -31.84 17.67
N GLY A 35 -3.03 -30.54 17.94
CA GLY A 35 -1.89 -29.64 17.75
C GLY A 35 -1.50 -29.37 16.29
N CYS A 36 -2.40 -29.56 15.31
CA CYS A 36 -2.16 -29.19 13.90
C CYS A 36 -2.62 -27.78 13.51
N GLY A 37 -3.15 -26.98 14.45
CA GLY A 37 -3.51 -25.57 14.22
C GLY A 37 -5.01 -25.26 14.11
N LYS A 38 -5.91 -26.24 14.26
CA LYS A 38 -7.39 -26.05 14.23
C LYS A 38 -7.87 -24.89 15.12
N THR A 39 -7.42 -24.87 16.37
CA THR A 39 -7.81 -23.82 17.32
C THR A 39 -7.22 -22.46 16.98
N THR A 40 -6.06 -22.40 16.34
CA THR A 40 -5.52 -21.14 15.81
C THR A 40 -6.42 -20.60 14.70
N LEU A 41 -6.93 -21.47 13.83
CA LEU A 41 -7.88 -21.13 12.77
C LEU A 41 -9.23 -20.66 13.33
N SER A 42 -9.80 -21.34 14.32
CA SER A 42 -11.04 -20.90 14.97
C SER A 42 -10.85 -19.57 15.72
N ASN A 43 -9.75 -19.40 16.44
CA ASN A 43 -9.41 -18.15 17.14
C ASN A 43 -9.23 -16.95 16.19
N PHE A 44 -8.62 -17.16 15.01
CA PHE A 44 -8.51 -16.13 13.99
C PHE A 44 -9.89 -15.64 13.53
N LEU A 45 -10.81 -16.57 13.27
CA LEU A 45 -12.17 -16.19 12.85
C LEU A 45 -12.98 -15.54 13.97
N GLN A 46 -12.68 -15.85 15.24
CA GLN A 46 -13.31 -15.21 16.39
C GLN A 46 -12.85 -13.76 16.58
N ASN A 47 -11.55 -13.50 16.44
CA ASN A 47 -10.96 -12.18 16.63
C ASN A 47 -9.85 -11.89 15.59
N PRO A 48 -10.22 -11.53 14.35
CA PRO A 48 -9.25 -11.35 13.27
C PRO A 48 -8.35 -10.12 13.42
N VAL A 49 -8.70 -9.19 14.31
CA VAL A 49 -7.95 -7.94 14.55
C VAL A 49 -6.85 -8.07 15.61
N ASP A 50 -6.74 -9.22 16.29
CA ASP A 50 -5.66 -9.48 17.24
C ASP A 50 -4.30 -9.43 16.52
N GLY A 51 -3.33 -8.70 17.09
CA GLY A 51 -2.03 -8.44 16.49
C GLY A 51 -1.24 -9.71 16.09
N LYS A 52 -1.50 -10.84 16.75
CA LYS A 52 -0.88 -12.14 16.38
C LYS A 52 -1.35 -12.68 15.03
N PHE A 53 -2.42 -12.12 14.45
CA PHE A 53 -2.99 -12.51 13.16
C PHE A 53 -2.73 -11.48 12.06
N ALA A 54 -1.76 -10.57 12.21
CA ALA A 54 -1.46 -9.51 11.23
C ALA A 54 -1.15 -10.01 9.81
N ASN A 55 -0.71 -11.27 9.65
CA ASN A 55 -0.46 -11.89 8.35
C ASN A 55 -1.57 -12.86 7.89
N CYS A 56 -2.70 -12.86 8.57
CA CYS A 56 -3.87 -13.68 8.25
C CYS A 56 -4.93 -12.82 7.55
N ALA A 57 -5.75 -13.44 6.70
CA ALA A 57 -6.82 -12.76 5.99
C ALA A 57 -8.02 -13.70 5.75
N ALA A 58 -9.23 -13.16 5.85
CA ALA A 58 -10.45 -13.82 5.42
C ALA A 58 -11.07 -13.01 4.28
N ASN A 59 -11.23 -13.64 3.12
CA ASN A 59 -11.86 -13.02 1.97
C ASN A 59 -13.36 -13.35 1.96
N TRP A 60 -14.17 -12.36 1.65
CA TRP A 60 -15.62 -12.43 1.74
C TRP A 60 -16.23 -12.28 0.35
N LYS A 61 -17.28 -13.05 0.07
CA LYS A 61 -18.07 -12.86 -1.14
C LYS A 61 -18.60 -11.41 -1.17
N ASN A 62 -18.33 -10.69 -2.27
CA ASN A 62 -18.76 -9.30 -2.51
C ASN A 62 -18.23 -8.27 -1.49
N GLU A 63 -17.12 -8.56 -0.80
CA GLU A 63 -16.54 -7.68 0.23
C GLU A 63 -17.54 -7.31 1.32
N SER A 64 -18.42 -8.26 1.68
CA SER A 64 -19.40 -8.10 2.75
C SER A 64 -19.08 -9.05 3.89
N PRO A 65 -18.33 -8.59 4.91
CA PRO A 65 -18.09 -9.36 6.12
C PRO A 65 -19.40 -9.77 6.80
N ILE A 66 -19.44 -10.98 7.33
CA ILE A 66 -20.53 -11.51 8.13
C ILE A 66 -19.94 -11.93 9.47
N ARG A 67 -20.59 -11.63 10.59
CA ARG A 67 -20.08 -11.97 11.92
C ARG A 67 -19.86 -13.48 12.06
N ALA A 68 -18.70 -13.89 12.57
CA ALA A 68 -18.42 -15.29 12.91
C ALA A 68 -18.75 -15.54 14.38
N LEU A 69 -19.56 -16.57 14.65
CA LEU A 69 -19.81 -17.09 15.99
C LEU A 69 -19.03 -18.39 16.15
N VAL A 70 -18.05 -18.38 17.06
CA VAL A 70 -17.06 -19.44 17.19
C VAL A 70 -17.26 -20.23 18.48
N TYR A 71 -17.44 -21.54 18.37
CA TYR A 71 -17.39 -22.48 19.48
C TYR A 71 -15.98 -23.06 19.58
N ASN A 72 -15.26 -22.74 20.64
CA ASN A 72 -13.94 -23.28 20.95
C ASN A 72 -13.72 -23.26 22.48
N LYS A 73 -12.50 -23.61 22.93
CA LYS A 73 -12.15 -23.57 24.36
C LYS A 73 -12.33 -22.17 24.99
N GLU A 74 -12.03 -21.12 24.24
CA GLU A 74 -12.15 -19.73 24.71
C GLU A 74 -13.62 -19.34 24.92
N PHE A 75 -14.52 -19.72 24.01
CA PHE A 75 -15.96 -19.53 24.17
C PHE A 75 -16.49 -20.17 25.46
N ARG A 76 -16.08 -21.41 25.76
CA ARG A 76 -16.47 -22.09 27.00
C ARG A 76 -16.00 -21.33 28.24
N LYS A 77 -14.71 -20.94 28.25
CA LYS A 77 -14.11 -20.19 29.36
C LYS A 77 -14.81 -18.85 29.59
N GLN A 78 -15.09 -18.10 28.52
CA GLN A 78 -15.71 -16.78 28.61
C GLN A 78 -17.15 -16.82 29.12
N ASN A 79 -17.93 -17.82 28.71
CA ASN A 79 -19.35 -17.88 29.06
C ASN A 79 -19.62 -18.66 30.36
N PHE A 80 -18.75 -19.59 30.78
CA PHE A 80 -19.00 -20.44 31.95
C PHE A 80 -17.94 -20.30 33.07
N GLY A 81 -16.85 -19.58 32.84
CA GLY A 81 -15.77 -19.43 33.83
C GLY A 81 -16.08 -18.49 35.01
N ASN A 82 -17.20 -17.77 34.99
CA ASN A 82 -17.54 -16.70 35.94
C ASN A 82 -18.82 -16.97 36.78
N GLY A 83 -19.36 -18.19 36.77
CA GLY A 83 -20.54 -18.57 37.58
C GLY A 83 -21.91 -18.08 37.07
N LYS A 84 -21.95 -17.16 36.10
CA LYS A 84 -23.18 -16.64 35.48
C LYS A 84 -23.17 -16.79 33.96
N LEU A 85 -24.33 -17.13 33.40
CA LEU A 85 -24.63 -17.19 31.98
C LEU A 85 -25.40 -15.95 31.56
N ASN A 86 -24.96 -15.31 30.47
CA ASN A 86 -25.74 -14.24 29.87
C ASN A 86 -27.01 -14.82 29.22
N GLY A 87 -28.09 -14.06 29.30
CA GLY A 87 -29.30 -14.38 28.56
C GLY A 87 -29.08 -14.36 27.05
N VAL A 88 -29.73 -15.28 26.35
CA VAL A 88 -29.76 -15.32 24.88
C VAL A 88 -31.17 -14.97 24.43
N PHE A 89 -31.28 -13.88 23.69
CA PHE A 89 -32.56 -13.39 23.17
C PHE A 89 -32.98 -14.21 21.95
N THR A 90 -34.19 -14.76 21.99
CA THR A 90 -34.82 -15.46 20.86
C THR A 90 -36.24 -14.94 20.65
N LEU A 91 -36.84 -15.18 19.48
CA LEU A 91 -38.21 -14.74 19.12
C LEU A 91 -39.32 -15.53 19.84
N GLY A 92 -39.03 -16.19 20.97
CA GLY A 92 -39.92 -17.20 21.57
C GLY A 92 -41.20 -16.68 22.24
N GLN A 93 -41.40 -15.36 22.32
CA GLN A 93 -42.66 -14.74 22.77
C GLN A 93 -43.50 -14.16 21.61
N ALA A 94 -42.98 -14.19 20.38
CA ALA A 94 -43.67 -13.67 19.21
C ALA A 94 -44.87 -14.55 18.83
N THR A 95 -45.98 -13.91 18.46
CA THR A 95 -47.10 -14.59 17.80
C THR A 95 -46.69 -15.07 16.41
N ILE A 96 -47.42 -16.07 15.86
CA ILE A 96 -47.17 -16.58 14.50
C ILE A 96 -47.20 -15.44 13.47
N ASP A 97 -48.09 -14.46 13.65
CA ASP A 97 -48.22 -13.31 12.77
C ASP A 97 -47.02 -12.36 12.87
N GLU A 98 -46.51 -12.09 14.08
CA GLU A 98 -45.30 -11.26 14.28
C GLU A 98 -44.04 -11.90 13.71
N ILE A 99 -43.87 -13.22 13.89
CA ILE A 99 -42.77 -13.98 13.27
C ILE A 99 -42.83 -13.84 11.75
N LYS A 100 -44.02 -14.03 11.18
CA LYS A 100 -44.23 -13.94 9.73
C LYS A 100 -43.91 -12.56 9.16
N VAL A 101 -44.29 -11.49 9.85
CA VAL A 101 -43.96 -10.11 9.43
C VAL A 101 -42.44 -9.89 9.41
N ILE A 102 -41.72 -10.37 10.43
CA ILE A 102 -40.27 -10.29 10.49
C ILE A 102 -39.62 -11.13 9.38
N GLU A 103 -40.13 -12.32 9.12
CA GLU A 103 -39.65 -13.20 8.04
C GLU A 103 -39.84 -12.56 6.66
N ASP A 104 -41.04 -12.02 6.36
CA ASP A 104 -41.36 -11.37 5.09
C ASP A 104 -40.44 -10.16 4.84
N LYS A 105 -40.26 -9.29 5.84
CA LYS A 105 -39.32 -8.15 5.74
C LYS A 105 -37.87 -8.59 5.61
N THR A 106 -37.48 -9.68 6.29
CA THR A 106 -36.13 -10.24 6.16
C THR A 106 -35.90 -10.78 4.75
N GLU A 107 -36.92 -11.36 4.11
CA GLU A 107 -36.83 -11.81 2.72
C GLU A 107 -36.73 -10.64 1.74
N GLU A 108 -37.51 -9.57 1.95
CA GLU A 108 -37.39 -8.32 1.20
C GLU A 108 -35.97 -7.72 1.33
N LEU A 109 -35.41 -7.72 2.55
CA LEU A 109 -34.04 -7.27 2.81
C LEU A 109 -33.00 -8.10 2.03
N LYS A 110 -33.21 -9.42 1.89
CA LYS A 110 -32.34 -10.28 1.06
C LYS A 110 -32.39 -9.88 -0.41
N ILE A 111 -33.57 -9.56 -0.93
CA ILE A 111 -33.75 -9.10 -2.32
C ILE A 111 -32.99 -7.78 -2.54
N ILE A 112 -33.14 -6.81 -1.65
CA ILE A 112 -32.42 -5.52 -1.71
C ILE A 112 -30.90 -5.75 -1.66
N LYS A 113 -30.44 -6.61 -0.75
CA LYS A 113 -29.02 -6.97 -0.61
C LYS A 113 -28.47 -7.63 -1.87
N ALA A 114 -29.23 -8.53 -2.49
CA ALA A 114 -28.84 -9.20 -3.74
C ALA A 114 -28.76 -8.20 -4.92
N ASP A 115 -29.69 -7.27 -5.03
CA ASP A 115 -29.65 -6.21 -6.05
C ASP A 115 -28.45 -5.27 -5.84
N GLY A 116 -28.21 -4.83 -4.60
CA GLY A 116 -27.04 -4.03 -4.24
C GLY A 116 -25.71 -4.73 -4.58
N ALA A 117 -25.62 -6.04 -4.34
CA ALA A 117 -24.46 -6.84 -4.72
C ALA A 117 -24.24 -6.90 -6.24
N LYS A 118 -25.29 -7.13 -7.03
CA LYS A 118 -25.22 -7.11 -8.50
C LYS A 118 -24.76 -5.74 -9.02
N LYS A 119 -25.31 -4.66 -8.48
CA LYS A 119 -24.90 -3.28 -8.85
C LYS A 119 -23.43 -3.03 -8.54
N ARG A 120 -22.93 -3.50 -7.39
CA ARG A 120 -21.52 -3.40 -7.02
C ARG A 120 -20.60 -4.18 -7.98
N GLU A 121 -21.01 -5.38 -8.38
CA GLU A 121 -20.27 -6.19 -9.36
C GLU A 121 -20.18 -5.46 -10.70
N VAL A 122 -21.31 -4.95 -11.21
CA VAL A 122 -21.34 -4.16 -12.46
C VAL A 122 -20.47 -2.91 -12.35
N LEU A 123 -20.52 -2.20 -11.21
CA LEU A 123 -19.68 -1.03 -10.95
C LEU A 123 -18.18 -1.38 -11.02
N ASN A 124 -17.77 -2.49 -10.40
CA ASN A 124 -16.36 -2.92 -10.43
C ASN A 124 -15.91 -3.31 -11.84
N VAL A 125 -16.75 -4.00 -12.62
CA VAL A 125 -16.46 -4.31 -14.03
C VAL A 125 -16.28 -3.03 -14.86
N GLN A 126 -17.12 -2.01 -14.64
CA GLN A 126 -16.98 -0.73 -15.36
C GLN A 126 -15.73 0.05 -14.95
N LYS A 127 -15.30 -0.03 -13.69
CA LYS A 127 -14.03 0.57 -13.23
C LYS A 127 -12.84 -0.06 -13.96
N LEU A 128 -12.80 -1.39 -14.06
CA LEU A 128 -11.76 -2.10 -14.79
C LEU A 128 -11.75 -1.72 -16.28
N LYS A 129 -12.93 -1.64 -16.92
CA LYS A 129 -13.03 -1.17 -18.32
C LYS A 129 -12.46 0.23 -18.51
N LYS A 130 -12.68 1.14 -17.57
CA LYS A 130 -12.10 2.50 -17.61
C LYS A 130 -10.58 2.47 -17.51
N GLU A 131 -10.03 1.66 -16.60
CA GLU A 131 -8.58 1.50 -16.46
C GLU A 131 -7.94 0.91 -17.73
N ASP A 132 -8.60 -0.08 -18.34
CA ASP A 132 -8.13 -0.69 -19.59
C ASP A 132 -8.18 0.29 -20.77
N LEU A 133 -9.25 1.10 -20.87
CA LEU A 133 -9.36 2.17 -21.87
C LEU A 133 -8.22 3.20 -21.73
N GLU A 134 -7.88 3.59 -20.49
CA GLU A 134 -6.76 4.51 -20.25
C GLU A 134 -5.42 3.90 -20.69
N LYS A 135 -5.16 2.64 -20.33
CA LYS A 135 -3.93 1.93 -20.73
C LYS A 135 -3.82 1.81 -22.25
N GLU A 136 -4.91 1.42 -22.92
CA GLU A 136 -4.93 1.26 -24.38
C GLU A 136 -4.64 2.60 -25.08
N PHE A 137 -5.21 3.71 -24.59
CA PHE A 137 -4.96 5.03 -25.17
C PHE A 137 -3.53 5.52 -24.96
N ILE A 138 -2.94 5.24 -23.79
CA ILE A 138 -1.51 5.52 -23.52
C ILE A 138 -0.62 4.77 -24.50
N GLU A 139 -0.84 3.46 -24.65
CA GLU A 139 -0.04 2.64 -25.56
C GLU A 139 -0.19 3.08 -27.02
N ASN A 140 -1.44 3.35 -27.46
CA ASN A 140 -1.73 3.77 -28.82
C ASN A 140 -1.13 5.14 -29.14
N SER A 141 -1.31 6.14 -28.28
CA SER A 141 -0.73 7.48 -28.48
C SER A 141 0.80 7.43 -28.47
N TRP A 142 1.41 6.63 -27.61
CA TRP A 142 2.86 6.46 -27.56
C TRP A 142 3.41 5.79 -28.83
N LYS A 143 2.77 4.71 -29.29
CA LYS A 143 3.24 3.93 -30.44
C LYS A 143 2.98 4.63 -31.78
N LYS A 144 1.78 5.17 -31.97
CA LYS A 144 1.36 5.74 -33.27
C LYS A 144 1.87 7.16 -33.48
N ILE A 145 2.07 7.94 -32.41
CA ILE A 145 2.47 9.35 -32.50
C ILE A 145 3.88 9.55 -31.96
N TYR A 146 4.12 9.35 -30.66
CA TYR A 146 5.42 9.69 -30.07
C TYR A 146 6.56 8.96 -30.79
N LYS A 147 6.47 7.64 -30.94
CA LYS A 147 7.50 6.83 -31.65
C LYS A 147 7.62 7.11 -33.14
N LYS A 148 6.60 7.70 -33.76
CA LYS A 148 6.64 8.08 -35.17
C LYS A 148 7.46 9.35 -35.39
N TYR A 149 7.42 10.28 -34.44
CA TYR A 149 8.02 11.62 -34.58
C TYR A 149 9.17 11.92 -33.59
N ASP A 150 9.50 11.00 -32.66
CA ASP A 150 10.48 11.23 -31.58
C ASP A 150 11.88 11.63 -32.09
N LYS A 151 12.30 11.10 -33.23
CA LYS A 151 13.59 11.47 -33.85
C LYS A 151 13.59 12.86 -34.47
N GLU A 152 12.46 13.26 -35.06
CA GLU A 152 12.36 14.50 -35.86
C GLU A 152 11.99 15.71 -35.00
N PHE A 153 11.13 15.50 -34.00
CA PHE A 153 10.57 16.55 -33.15
C PHE A 153 10.88 16.36 -31.66
N LYS A 154 12.02 15.72 -31.34
CA LYS A 154 12.48 15.45 -29.97
C LYS A 154 12.32 16.66 -29.04
N GLU A 155 12.77 17.83 -29.51
CA GLU A 155 12.71 19.09 -28.76
C GLU A 155 11.28 19.53 -28.43
N ALA A 156 10.31 19.24 -29.29
CA ALA A 156 8.89 19.56 -29.04
C ALA A 156 8.25 18.66 -27.97
N PHE A 157 8.84 17.49 -27.72
CA PHE A 157 8.34 16.53 -26.73
C PHE A 157 8.99 16.66 -25.36
N VAL A 158 9.99 17.53 -25.19
CA VAL A 158 10.66 17.77 -23.91
C VAL A 158 9.63 18.07 -22.81
N GLY A 159 9.76 17.37 -21.68
CA GLY A 159 8.78 17.39 -20.57
C GLY A 159 7.74 16.27 -20.61
N SER A 160 7.44 15.71 -21.78
CA SER A 160 6.47 14.60 -21.96
C SER A 160 7.10 13.23 -22.26
N MET A 161 8.42 13.15 -22.45
CA MET A 161 9.12 11.93 -22.88
C MET A 161 9.37 10.88 -21.78
N LYS A 162 9.12 11.21 -20.51
CA LYS A 162 9.49 10.34 -19.37
C LYS A 162 8.53 9.15 -19.20
N SER A 163 7.28 9.27 -19.62
CA SER A 163 6.29 8.20 -19.56
C SER A 163 5.16 8.44 -20.57
N GLY A 164 4.51 7.35 -21.00
CA GLY A 164 3.31 7.43 -21.83
C GLY A 164 2.18 8.24 -21.19
N GLU A 165 2.10 8.22 -19.86
CA GLU A 165 1.11 9.01 -19.10
C GLU A 165 1.33 10.53 -19.27
N LEU A 166 2.58 11.00 -19.19
CA LEU A 166 2.88 12.42 -19.37
C LEU A 166 2.63 12.87 -20.82
N PHE A 167 2.92 12.00 -21.79
CA PHE A 167 2.61 12.25 -23.20
C PHE A 167 1.11 12.31 -23.46
N LYS A 168 0.33 11.35 -22.94
CA LYS A 168 -1.14 11.38 -22.97
C LYS A 168 -1.67 12.71 -22.44
N ASN A 169 -1.21 13.12 -21.26
CA ASN A 169 -1.69 14.34 -20.61
C ASN A 169 -1.38 15.58 -21.43
N ARG A 170 -0.16 15.68 -21.99
CA ARG A 170 0.18 16.80 -22.88
C ARG A 170 -0.65 16.78 -24.16
N LEU A 171 -0.84 15.62 -24.78
CA LEU A 171 -1.61 15.45 -26.00
C LEU A 171 -3.07 15.92 -25.82
N LEU A 172 -3.72 15.54 -24.72
CA LEU A 172 -5.09 15.96 -24.39
C LEU A 172 -5.17 17.46 -24.04
N GLN A 173 -4.15 18.00 -23.37
CA GLN A 173 -4.05 19.43 -23.08
C GLN A 173 -3.96 20.25 -24.37
N GLU A 174 -3.11 19.82 -25.31
CA GLU A 174 -2.96 20.45 -26.62
C GLU A 174 -4.23 20.31 -27.46
N PHE A 175 -4.88 19.14 -27.45
CA PHE A 175 -6.15 18.93 -28.14
C PHE A 175 -7.24 19.92 -27.69
N SER A 176 -7.24 20.29 -26.41
CA SER A 176 -8.25 21.18 -25.83
C SER A 176 -7.92 22.68 -26.03
N ASN A 177 -6.63 23.04 -26.00
CA ASN A 177 -6.21 24.45 -25.86
C ASN A 177 -5.40 25.00 -27.04
N ASN A 178 -4.89 24.15 -27.94
CA ASN A 178 -3.99 24.60 -29.00
C ASN A 178 -4.75 25.29 -30.14
N THR A 179 -4.50 26.59 -30.29
CA THR A 179 -5.09 27.46 -31.31
C THR A 179 -4.14 27.78 -32.47
N ALA A 180 -2.98 27.12 -32.56
CA ALA A 180 -2.02 27.37 -33.63
C ALA A 180 -2.61 26.97 -35.00
N THR A 181 -2.12 27.61 -36.06
CA THR A 181 -2.48 27.27 -37.43
C THR A 181 -1.87 25.93 -37.81
N LEU A 182 -2.67 25.05 -38.42
CA LEU A 182 -2.18 23.77 -38.94
C LEU A 182 -1.16 24.01 -40.06
N LYS A 183 -0.01 23.37 -39.96
CA LYS A 183 1.06 23.39 -40.96
C LYS A 183 1.32 21.98 -41.50
N THR A 184 1.87 21.91 -42.71
CA THR A 184 2.23 20.62 -43.31
C THR A 184 3.46 20.01 -42.62
N LEU A 185 3.60 18.69 -42.68
CA LEU A 185 4.75 17.99 -42.08
C LEU A 185 6.08 18.47 -42.71
N GLU A 186 6.09 18.77 -44.01
CA GLU A 186 7.28 19.26 -44.72
C GLU A 186 7.71 20.65 -44.22
N GLU A 187 6.78 21.58 -44.02
CA GLU A 187 7.06 22.89 -43.45
C GLU A 187 7.64 22.78 -42.03
N LEU A 188 7.06 21.89 -41.20
CA LEU A 188 7.51 21.66 -39.83
C LEU A 188 8.91 21.07 -39.80
N ARG A 189 9.21 20.09 -40.66
CA ARG A 189 10.56 19.51 -40.82
C ARG A 189 11.58 20.56 -41.25
N GLY A 190 11.23 21.37 -42.25
CA GLY A 190 12.09 22.45 -42.75
C GLY A 190 12.46 23.45 -41.65
N LYS A 191 11.48 23.86 -40.84
CA LYS A 191 11.70 24.75 -39.69
C LYS A 191 12.44 24.08 -38.52
N ALA A 192 12.18 22.80 -38.26
CA ALA A 192 12.82 22.06 -37.17
C ALA A 192 14.34 21.92 -37.39
N LEU A 193 14.78 21.68 -38.64
CA LEU A 193 16.20 21.59 -38.99
C LEU A 193 17.00 22.86 -38.64
N THR A 194 16.36 24.03 -38.67
CA THR A 194 17.01 25.31 -38.39
C THR A 194 16.85 25.75 -36.93
N ILE A 195 15.65 25.58 -36.36
CA ILE A 195 15.29 26.12 -35.03
C ILE A 195 15.65 25.16 -33.88
N PHE A 196 15.79 23.85 -34.13
CA PHE A 196 16.21 22.89 -33.10
C PHE A 196 17.73 22.67 -33.04
N GLY A 197 18.53 23.56 -33.66
CA GLY A 197 19.99 23.59 -33.59
C GLY A 197 20.56 24.20 -32.29
N GLU A 198 21.81 24.67 -32.33
CA GLU A 198 22.45 25.32 -31.17
C GLU A 198 21.71 26.59 -30.75
N VAL A 199 21.25 26.62 -29.51
CA VAL A 199 20.50 27.74 -28.95
C VAL A 199 21.48 28.84 -28.54
N PRO A 200 21.42 30.03 -29.14
CA PRO A 200 22.24 31.15 -28.69
C PRO A 200 21.79 31.58 -27.27
N GLN A 201 22.74 31.83 -26.38
CA GLN A 201 22.46 32.21 -25.00
C GLN A 201 22.41 33.72 -24.82
N THR A 202 21.55 34.20 -23.93
CA THR A 202 21.46 35.60 -23.55
C THR A 202 22.73 36.02 -22.82
N ILE A 203 23.29 37.17 -23.20
CA ILE A 203 24.49 37.76 -22.58
C ILE A 203 24.05 38.89 -21.66
N THR A 204 24.55 38.91 -20.42
CA THR A 204 24.25 39.99 -19.46
C THR A 204 24.98 41.29 -19.86
N PRO A 205 24.29 42.45 -19.88
CA PRO A 205 24.94 43.74 -20.11
C PRO A 205 26.03 44.05 -19.07
N ILE A 206 27.06 44.77 -19.50
CA ILE A 206 28.13 45.28 -18.65
C ILE A 206 27.62 46.53 -17.92
N ASN A 207 27.90 46.66 -16.63
CA ASN A 207 27.51 47.84 -15.85
C ASN A 207 28.16 49.11 -16.41
N THR A 208 27.37 50.18 -16.49
CA THR A 208 27.85 51.53 -16.86
C THR A 208 28.49 52.20 -15.65
N ILE A 209 29.57 52.94 -15.90
CA ILE A 209 30.30 53.67 -14.85
C ILE A 209 29.78 55.11 -14.69
N SER A 210 29.95 55.66 -13.49
CA SER A 210 29.69 57.08 -13.18
C SER A 210 30.94 57.70 -12.56
N TYR A 211 31.28 58.93 -12.98
CA TYR A 211 32.51 59.60 -12.58
C TYR A 211 32.39 61.13 -12.50
N ASP A 212 31.17 61.70 -12.58
CA ASP A 212 30.97 63.15 -12.60
C ASP A 212 31.59 63.84 -11.38
N ARG A 213 31.37 63.26 -10.18
CA ARG A 213 31.92 63.79 -8.93
C ARG A 213 33.45 63.82 -8.90
N ILE A 214 34.12 62.88 -9.56
CA ILE A 214 35.59 62.87 -9.66
C ILE A 214 36.05 64.10 -10.46
N LEU A 215 35.42 64.35 -11.60
CA LEU A 215 35.73 65.49 -12.46
C LEU A 215 35.40 66.84 -11.81
N GLU A 216 34.33 66.91 -11.02
CA GLU A 216 34.01 68.09 -10.21
C GLU A 216 35.11 68.40 -9.20
N ILE A 217 35.63 67.37 -8.50
CA ILE A 217 36.70 67.56 -7.52
C ILE A 217 37.99 68.00 -8.23
N GLU A 218 38.32 67.47 -9.41
CA GLU A 218 39.54 67.86 -10.17
C GLU A 218 39.66 69.36 -10.42
N ILE A 219 38.52 70.04 -10.58
CA ILE A 219 38.45 71.46 -10.94
C ILE A 219 38.23 72.40 -9.75
N GLU A 220 38.16 71.86 -8.53
CA GLU A 220 37.94 72.67 -7.32
C GLU A 220 39.02 73.75 -7.15
N SER A 221 38.58 74.97 -6.83
CA SER A 221 39.49 76.13 -6.75
C SER A 221 40.52 76.02 -5.63
N ILE A 222 40.25 75.19 -4.62
CA ILE A 222 41.12 74.96 -3.46
C ILE A 222 42.50 74.42 -3.84
N TRP A 223 42.61 73.70 -4.95
CA TRP A 223 43.88 73.15 -5.45
C TRP A 223 44.86 74.25 -5.86
N LYS A 224 44.33 75.34 -6.44
CA LYS A 224 45.11 76.50 -6.90
C LYS A 224 45.29 77.58 -5.82
N LYS A 225 44.42 77.60 -4.80
CA LYS A 225 44.47 78.57 -3.70
C LYS A 225 45.78 78.42 -2.92
N ILE A 226 46.54 79.51 -2.76
CA ILE A 226 47.72 79.56 -1.89
C ILE A 226 47.22 79.72 -0.45
N ILE A 227 47.35 78.68 0.38
CA ILE A 227 46.84 78.66 1.76
C ILE A 227 47.99 79.01 2.70
N VAL A 228 47.96 80.22 3.25
CA VAL A 228 48.97 80.76 4.19
C VAL A 228 48.28 81.46 5.35
N GLY A 229 49.01 81.69 6.44
CA GLY A 229 48.48 82.37 7.61
C GLY A 229 48.16 83.86 7.44
N LYS A 230 47.51 84.43 8.45
CA LYS A 230 46.94 85.78 8.49
C LYS A 230 48.01 86.88 8.48
N ALA A 231 48.00 87.75 7.48
CA ALA A 231 49.08 88.74 7.24
C ALA A 231 49.22 89.87 8.28
N ASP A 232 48.29 90.00 9.24
CA ASP A 232 48.19 91.15 10.15
C ASP A 232 48.74 90.91 11.57
N VAL A 233 49.42 89.79 11.82
CA VAL A 233 50.18 89.52 13.05
C VAL A 233 51.66 89.85 12.90
N GLU A 234 52.33 90.22 13.98
CA GLU A 234 53.72 90.70 13.95
C GLU A 234 54.72 89.64 13.43
N ILE A 235 54.51 88.37 13.79
CA ILE A 235 55.30 87.22 13.31
C ILE A 235 55.23 87.03 11.77
N ALA A 236 54.18 87.52 11.10
CA ALA A 236 53.93 87.34 9.67
C ALA A 236 55.09 87.80 8.78
N LYS A 237 55.70 88.94 9.13
CA LYS A 237 56.69 89.62 8.28
C LYS A 237 57.88 88.72 7.94
N LEU A 238 58.37 87.96 8.92
CA LEU A 238 59.51 87.08 8.75
C LEU A 238 59.13 85.80 8.01
N ILE A 239 57.97 85.20 8.36
CA ILE A 239 57.45 83.98 7.75
C ILE A 239 57.24 84.19 6.24
N GLN A 240 56.63 85.32 5.86
CA GLN A 240 56.40 85.68 4.46
C GLN A 240 57.70 86.02 3.72
N LYS A 241 58.60 86.80 4.34
CA LYS A 241 59.88 87.17 3.73
C LYS A 241 60.75 85.96 3.38
N LEU A 242 60.76 84.97 4.26
CA LEU A 242 61.53 83.72 4.06
C LEU A 242 60.74 82.67 3.26
N ASN A 243 59.45 82.89 3.02
CA ASN A 243 58.53 81.95 2.39
C ASN A 243 58.52 80.57 3.07
N ILE A 244 58.42 80.57 4.41
CA ILE A 244 58.53 79.37 5.25
C ILE A 244 57.21 78.99 5.95
N ASN A 245 56.06 79.38 5.41
CA ASN A 245 54.75 79.13 6.03
C ASN A 245 54.55 77.65 6.42
N ASP A 246 54.80 76.74 5.48
CA ASP A 246 54.55 75.31 5.69
C ASP A 246 55.56 74.70 6.69
N TRP A 247 56.80 75.19 6.68
CA TRP A 247 57.82 74.80 7.66
C TRP A 247 57.46 75.29 9.07
N VAL A 248 56.94 76.52 9.20
CA VAL A 248 56.46 77.05 10.47
C VAL A 248 55.23 76.30 10.96
N ASN A 249 54.29 75.95 10.08
CA ASN A 249 53.12 75.15 10.43
C ASN A 249 53.51 73.75 10.90
N GLN A 250 54.46 73.12 10.21
CA GLN A 250 55.03 71.85 10.64
C GLN A 250 55.75 71.99 11.99
N GLY A 251 56.53 73.05 12.15
CA GLY A 251 57.29 73.35 13.36
C GLY A 251 56.41 73.59 14.58
N ARG A 252 55.27 74.28 14.39
CA ARG A 252 54.24 74.54 15.41
C ARG A 252 53.82 73.27 16.14
N SER A 253 53.69 72.14 15.44
CA SER A 253 53.24 70.89 16.05
C SER A 253 54.22 70.29 17.08
N TYR A 254 55.47 70.77 17.13
CA TYR A 254 56.48 70.31 18.09
C TYR A 254 56.56 71.18 19.35
N ILE A 255 55.80 72.28 19.42
CA ILE A 255 55.77 73.17 20.59
C ILE A 255 54.84 72.55 21.65
N GLN A 256 55.33 72.41 22.88
CA GLN A 256 54.51 71.94 24.02
C GLN A 256 53.83 73.12 24.71
N GLU A 257 52.57 72.95 25.13
CA GLU A 257 51.78 74.02 25.76
C GLU A 257 52.42 74.55 27.05
N ASP A 258 53.00 73.66 27.88
CA ASP A 258 53.56 74.01 29.19
C ASP A 258 55.08 74.26 29.21
N ASP A 259 55.74 74.33 28.04
CA ASP A 259 57.19 74.57 27.93
C ASP A 259 57.49 75.87 27.17
N GLU A 260 58.50 76.61 27.64
CA GLU A 260 59.03 77.82 26.99
C GLU A 260 60.28 77.53 26.14
N THR A 261 60.79 76.29 26.22
CA THR A 261 61.98 75.85 25.51
C THR A 261 61.65 75.58 24.04
N CYS A 262 62.38 76.22 23.14
CA CYS A 262 62.23 75.98 21.71
C CYS A 262 62.80 74.61 21.32
N PRO A 263 62.01 73.72 20.68
CA PRO A 263 62.47 72.39 20.29
C PRO A 263 63.57 72.43 19.22
N PHE A 264 63.82 73.58 18.58
CA PHE A 264 64.84 73.73 17.54
C PHE A 264 66.16 74.29 18.07
N CYS A 265 66.12 75.43 18.77
CA CYS A 265 67.34 76.08 19.27
C CYS A 265 67.70 75.72 20.72
N GLN A 266 66.82 74.98 21.41
CA GLN A 266 67.01 74.49 22.78
C GLN A 266 67.15 75.61 23.83
N ASN A 267 66.76 76.84 23.49
CA ASN A 267 66.74 77.99 24.40
C ASN A 267 65.29 78.37 24.77
N GLN A 268 65.11 79.06 25.89
CA GLN A 268 63.81 79.61 26.34
C GLN A 268 63.41 80.82 25.47
N THR A 269 62.80 80.54 24.33
CA THR A 269 62.40 81.56 23.34
C THR A 269 60.93 81.47 22.93
N ILE A 270 60.19 80.46 23.42
CA ILE A 270 58.76 80.25 23.13
C ILE A 270 57.93 80.89 24.26
N SER A 271 57.90 82.22 24.28
CA SER A 271 57.05 82.95 25.23
C SER A 271 55.55 82.75 24.92
N GLU A 272 54.71 83.05 25.91
CA GLU A 272 53.25 83.02 25.73
C GLU A 272 52.77 83.97 24.62
N ASP A 273 53.41 85.14 24.48
CA ASP A 273 53.16 86.07 23.39
C ASP A 273 53.51 85.44 22.02
N PHE A 274 54.65 84.77 21.90
CA PHE A 274 55.03 84.07 20.67
C PHE A 274 54.04 82.95 20.31
N LYS A 275 53.58 82.17 21.29
CA LYS A 275 52.52 81.15 21.09
C LYS A 275 51.24 81.78 20.54
N ASN A 276 50.78 82.87 21.16
CA ASN A 276 49.58 83.59 20.70
C ASN A 276 49.76 84.18 19.29
N GLN A 277 50.93 84.74 18.96
CA GLN A 277 51.20 85.23 17.60
C GLN A 277 51.22 84.09 16.58
N LEU A 278 51.75 82.91 16.94
CA LEU A 278 51.82 81.72 16.09
C LEU A 278 50.43 81.08 15.87
N GLU A 279 49.59 81.04 16.92
CA GLU A 279 48.20 80.58 16.83
C GLU A 279 47.36 81.53 15.98
N ASN A 280 47.46 82.85 16.21
CA ASN A 280 46.75 83.86 15.42
C ASN A 280 47.21 83.92 13.95
N TRP A 281 48.43 83.50 13.65
CA TRP A 281 48.91 83.34 12.27
C TRP A 281 48.13 82.25 11.54
N PHE A 282 47.81 81.12 12.19
CA PHE A 282 47.03 80.03 11.61
C PHE A 282 45.55 80.12 12.04
N ASP A 283 44.86 81.12 11.51
CA ASP A 283 43.47 81.43 11.84
C ASP A 283 42.44 80.40 11.33
N GLU A 284 41.17 80.65 11.64
CA GLU A 284 40.04 79.80 11.25
C GLU A 284 39.97 79.58 9.73
N ALA A 285 40.28 80.60 8.92
CA ALA A 285 40.30 80.48 7.46
C ALA A 285 41.39 79.51 6.97
N TYR A 286 42.59 79.56 7.54
CA TYR A 286 43.65 78.59 7.26
C TYR A 286 43.25 77.16 7.67
N LEU A 287 42.66 77.00 8.86
CA LEU A 287 42.21 75.70 9.36
C LEU A 287 41.09 75.11 8.49
N ASP A 288 40.12 75.91 8.07
CA ASP A 288 39.01 75.50 7.22
C ASP A 288 39.47 75.12 5.80
N ASP A 289 40.38 75.90 5.22
CA ASP A 289 40.96 75.59 3.91
C ASP A 289 41.78 74.29 3.94
N THR A 290 42.63 74.11 4.96
CA THR A 290 43.43 72.89 5.11
C THR A 290 42.59 71.66 5.43
N LYS A 291 41.49 71.83 6.16
CA LYS A 291 40.46 70.79 6.36
C LYS A 291 39.79 70.43 5.05
N SER A 292 39.35 71.42 4.27
CA SER A 292 38.71 71.22 2.95
C SER A 292 39.62 70.45 1.99
N VAL A 293 40.92 70.79 1.93
CA VAL A 293 41.93 70.05 1.14
C VAL A 293 42.00 68.58 1.55
N LYS A 294 42.01 68.28 2.86
CA LYS A 294 42.09 66.91 3.37
C LYS A 294 40.83 66.11 3.05
N GLU A 295 39.66 66.72 3.23
CA GLU A 295 38.36 66.09 2.97
C GLU A 295 38.19 65.79 1.47
N LEU A 296 38.45 66.77 0.59
CA LEU A 296 38.35 66.59 -0.86
C LEU A 296 39.37 65.56 -1.40
N LYS A 297 40.59 65.53 -0.85
CA LYS A 297 41.57 64.49 -1.17
C LYS A 297 41.05 63.10 -0.81
N GLN A 298 40.51 62.95 0.40
CA GLN A 298 39.98 61.66 0.85
C GLN A 298 38.81 61.22 -0.04
N GLU A 299 37.88 62.13 -0.34
CA GLU A 299 36.75 61.88 -1.23
C GLU A 299 37.23 61.45 -2.63
N TYR A 300 38.11 62.23 -3.27
CA TYR A 300 38.67 61.92 -4.58
C TYR A 300 39.35 60.55 -4.60
N ASN A 301 40.23 60.27 -3.64
CA ASN A 301 40.97 59.01 -3.58
C ASN A 301 40.03 57.81 -3.43
N SER A 302 39.02 57.94 -2.57
CA SER A 302 38.02 56.89 -2.39
C SER A 302 37.21 56.66 -3.66
N LEU A 303 36.72 57.73 -4.31
CA LEU A 303 35.93 57.62 -5.54
C LEU A 303 36.73 56.98 -6.68
N VAL A 304 37.95 57.46 -6.95
CA VAL A 304 38.77 56.93 -8.05
C VAL A 304 39.23 55.51 -7.77
N GLN A 305 39.59 55.17 -6.53
CA GLN A 305 39.98 53.80 -6.19
C GLN A 305 38.82 52.82 -6.35
N ASN A 306 37.61 53.20 -5.93
CA ASN A 306 36.41 52.39 -6.11
C ASN A 306 36.11 52.16 -7.59
N LEU A 307 36.21 53.22 -8.40
CA LEU A 307 35.99 53.14 -9.84
C LEU A 307 37.04 52.25 -10.53
N ILE A 308 38.33 52.40 -10.19
CA ILE A 308 39.39 51.54 -10.72
C ILE A 308 39.15 50.07 -10.32
N ASN A 309 38.70 49.80 -9.10
CA ASN A 309 38.37 48.43 -8.67
C ASN A 309 37.21 47.85 -9.49
N GLU A 310 36.16 48.64 -9.74
CA GLU A 310 35.04 48.24 -10.59
C GLU A 310 35.51 47.92 -12.01
N LEU A 311 36.34 48.79 -12.61
CA LEU A 311 36.88 48.61 -13.96
C LEU A 311 37.78 47.37 -14.07
N ASN A 312 38.62 47.09 -13.08
CA ASN A 312 39.42 45.86 -13.03
C ASN A 312 38.52 44.60 -12.92
N GLY A 313 37.42 44.70 -12.17
CA GLY A 313 36.41 43.64 -12.09
C GLY A 313 35.76 43.37 -13.46
N ILE A 314 35.38 44.43 -14.18
CA ILE A 314 34.86 44.34 -15.55
C ILE A 314 35.89 43.67 -16.47
N GLU A 315 37.14 44.13 -16.46
CA GLU A 315 38.23 43.57 -17.29
C GLU A 315 38.41 42.06 -17.06
N THR A 316 38.48 41.65 -15.80
CA THR A 316 38.68 40.24 -15.41
C THR A 316 37.51 39.37 -15.86
N ASN A 317 36.28 39.82 -15.63
CA ASN A 317 35.08 39.08 -16.02
C ASN A 317 34.98 38.92 -17.54
N GLN A 318 35.26 40.00 -18.29
CA GLN A 318 35.12 40.00 -19.74
C GLN A 318 36.26 39.26 -20.44
N LYS A 319 37.48 39.20 -19.87
CA LYS A 319 38.58 38.34 -20.38
C LYS A 319 38.26 36.85 -20.33
N ASN A 320 37.53 36.42 -19.30
CA ASN A 320 37.15 35.01 -19.12
C ASN A 320 35.89 34.63 -19.92
N PHE A 321 35.21 35.62 -20.52
CA PHE A 321 34.00 35.39 -21.28
C PHE A 321 34.30 35.25 -22.78
N LYS A 322 34.21 34.02 -23.30
CA LYS A 322 34.62 33.66 -24.68
C LYS A 322 33.93 34.49 -25.76
N ASP A 323 32.68 34.89 -25.55
CA ASP A 323 31.87 35.66 -26.51
C ASP A 323 31.76 37.15 -26.14
N THR A 324 32.74 37.67 -25.38
CA THR A 324 32.80 39.09 -25.01
C THR A 324 32.64 40.01 -26.22
N LYS A 325 31.84 41.06 -26.04
CA LYS A 325 31.65 42.13 -27.03
C LYS A 325 32.49 43.37 -26.71
N LEU A 326 33.25 43.32 -25.61
CA LEU A 326 34.14 44.39 -25.19
C LEU A 326 35.50 44.22 -25.88
N ASP A 327 36.02 45.30 -26.45
CA ASP A 327 37.40 45.36 -26.94
C ASP A 327 38.36 45.41 -25.74
N ILE A 328 38.74 44.21 -25.27
CA ILE A 328 39.54 44.03 -24.06
C ILE A 328 40.88 44.72 -24.17
N ASP A 329 41.55 44.61 -25.32
CA ASP A 329 42.89 45.16 -25.48
C ASP A 329 42.90 46.68 -25.34
N LYS A 330 41.92 47.37 -25.96
CA LYS A 330 41.76 48.82 -25.78
C LYS A 330 41.32 49.18 -24.36
N PHE A 331 40.39 48.42 -23.78
CA PHE A 331 39.91 48.66 -22.42
C PHE A 331 41.06 48.58 -21.40
N SER A 332 41.88 47.52 -21.48
CA SER A 332 43.08 47.32 -20.65
C SER A 332 44.08 48.47 -20.81
N ALA A 333 44.30 48.95 -22.04
CA ALA A 333 45.21 50.05 -22.31
C ALA A 333 44.72 51.37 -21.69
N TYR A 334 43.43 51.69 -21.83
CA TYR A 334 42.85 52.89 -21.23
C TYR A 334 42.81 52.83 -19.70
N LEU A 335 42.45 51.67 -19.12
CA LEU A 335 42.47 51.46 -17.67
C LEU A 335 43.88 51.63 -17.08
N LYS A 336 44.91 51.14 -17.77
CA LYS A 336 46.30 51.33 -17.37
C LYS A 336 46.71 52.81 -17.39
N THR A 337 46.31 53.54 -18.42
CA THR A 337 46.55 54.99 -18.54
C THR A 337 45.84 55.76 -17.42
N LEU A 338 44.56 55.46 -17.17
CA LEU A 338 43.77 56.04 -16.08
C LEU A 338 44.44 55.83 -14.72
N THR A 339 44.89 54.59 -14.45
CA THR A 339 45.59 54.25 -13.20
C THR A 339 46.89 55.03 -13.04
N SER A 340 47.64 55.24 -14.13
CA SER A 340 48.85 56.05 -14.12
C SER A 340 48.55 57.53 -13.82
N GLN A 341 47.53 58.11 -14.45
CA GLN A 341 47.12 59.50 -14.20
C GLN A 341 46.67 59.70 -12.75
N ASN A 342 45.92 58.75 -12.20
CA ASN A 342 45.51 58.79 -10.80
C ASN A 342 46.69 58.73 -9.82
N THR A 343 47.74 57.94 -10.13
CA THR A 343 48.97 57.92 -9.32
C THR A 343 49.60 59.31 -9.25
N THR A 344 49.68 60.03 -10.38
CA THR A 344 50.19 61.41 -10.43
C THR A 344 49.30 62.38 -9.64
N ASN A 345 47.97 62.28 -9.76
CA ASN A 345 47.05 63.11 -8.97
C ASN A 345 47.20 62.86 -7.47
N ASN A 346 47.39 61.59 -7.06
CA ASN A 346 47.65 61.25 -5.66
C ASN A 346 48.92 61.93 -5.13
N GLU A 347 49.99 61.99 -5.93
CA GLU A 347 51.22 62.70 -5.57
C GLU A 347 50.95 64.20 -5.38
N PHE A 348 50.25 64.85 -6.32
CA PHE A 348 49.87 66.26 -6.19
C PHE A 348 49.02 66.52 -4.94
N LEU A 349 47.99 65.71 -4.69
CA LEU A 349 47.14 65.81 -3.51
C LEU A 349 47.94 65.63 -2.20
N ASN A 350 48.86 64.67 -2.16
CA ASN A 350 49.75 64.45 -1.02
C ASN A 350 50.66 65.67 -0.79
N THR A 351 51.25 66.22 -1.85
CA THR A 351 52.06 67.44 -1.79
C THR A 351 51.24 68.62 -1.27
N LYS A 352 50.01 68.83 -1.76
CA LYS A 352 49.15 69.93 -1.33
C LYS A 352 48.73 69.84 0.13
N VAL A 353 48.50 68.64 0.66
CA VAL A 353 48.24 68.45 2.10
C VAL A 353 49.47 68.75 2.95
N LYS A 354 50.65 68.34 2.48
CA LYS A 354 51.92 68.55 3.21
C LYS A 354 52.37 70.01 3.16
N GLU A 355 52.13 70.67 2.03
CA GLU A 355 52.57 72.03 1.73
C GLU A 355 51.38 72.86 1.20
N PRO A 356 50.45 73.29 2.08
CA PRO A 356 49.23 74.01 1.69
C PRO A 356 49.47 75.31 0.92
N SER A 357 50.66 75.91 1.07
CA SER A 357 51.05 77.11 0.34
C SER A 357 51.28 76.87 -1.16
N ARG A 358 51.48 75.61 -1.60
CA ARG A 358 51.71 75.30 -3.02
C ARG A 358 50.43 75.35 -3.85
N ASN A 359 50.53 75.91 -5.05
CA ASN A 359 49.51 75.76 -6.09
C ASN A 359 49.75 74.44 -6.83
N ILE A 360 48.70 73.63 -6.96
CA ILE A 360 48.72 72.40 -7.77
C ILE A 360 47.55 72.40 -8.77
N GLU A 361 47.74 71.68 -9.88
CA GLU A 361 46.68 71.39 -10.84
C GLU A 361 46.61 69.88 -11.04
N LEU A 362 45.42 69.30 -10.86
CA LEU A 362 45.20 67.88 -11.07
C LEU A 362 45.10 67.59 -12.59
N LEU A 363 45.65 66.44 -13.01
CA LEU A 363 45.44 65.92 -14.36
C LEU A 363 43.98 65.51 -14.50
N SER A 364 43.32 65.92 -15.57
CA SER A 364 41.95 65.45 -15.78
C SER A 364 41.91 64.00 -16.22
N LEU A 365 41.08 63.19 -15.55
CA LEU A 365 40.84 61.80 -15.92
C LEU A 365 39.78 61.65 -17.03
N LYS A 366 39.14 62.75 -17.43
CA LYS A 366 37.98 62.76 -18.33
C LYS A 366 38.19 61.98 -19.62
N ASP A 367 39.27 62.23 -20.37
CA ASP A 367 39.47 61.60 -21.68
C ASP A 367 39.55 60.07 -21.58
N GLN A 368 40.24 59.54 -20.57
CA GLN A 368 40.34 58.09 -20.37
C GLN A 368 39.01 57.49 -19.91
N LEU A 369 38.29 58.19 -19.03
CA LEU A 369 36.97 57.77 -18.55
C LEU A 369 35.92 57.77 -19.66
N ASP A 370 35.93 58.78 -20.53
CA ASP A 370 35.07 58.88 -21.71
C ASP A 370 35.38 57.73 -22.70
N LEU A 371 36.66 57.42 -22.94
CA LEU A 371 37.08 56.31 -23.80
C LEU A 371 36.63 54.94 -23.25
N ILE A 372 36.82 54.70 -21.96
CA ILE A 372 36.39 53.46 -21.28
C ILE A 372 34.86 53.33 -21.31
N SER A 373 34.14 54.41 -20.98
CA SER A 373 32.67 54.45 -21.02
C SER A 373 32.13 54.20 -22.42
N GLY A 374 32.80 54.74 -23.45
CA GLY A 374 32.47 54.49 -24.86
C GLY A 374 32.61 53.02 -25.25
N LEU A 375 33.68 52.34 -24.81
CA LEU A 375 33.85 50.90 -25.05
C LEU A 375 32.75 50.06 -24.39
N ILE A 376 32.39 50.38 -23.14
CA ILE A 376 31.29 49.71 -22.42
C ILE A 376 29.95 49.91 -23.17
N THR A 377 29.68 51.14 -23.60
CA THR A 377 28.45 51.49 -24.33
C THR A 377 28.34 50.72 -25.65
N ASN A 378 29.43 50.65 -26.42
CA ASN A 378 29.46 49.91 -27.68
C ASN A 378 29.27 48.40 -27.47
N ALA A 379 29.95 47.82 -26.46
CA ALA A 379 29.79 46.41 -26.11
C ALA A 379 28.34 46.09 -25.74
N ASN A 380 27.70 46.95 -24.93
CA ASN A 380 26.29 46.80 -24.54
C ASN A 380 25.33 46.91 -25.74
N ALA A 381 25.62 47.74 -26.73
CA ALA A 381 24.83 47.81 -27.95
C ALA A 381 24.89 46.49 -28.75
N GLU A 382 26.07 45.87 -28.85
CA GLU A 382 26.23 44.56 -29.51
C GLU A 382 25.61 43.42 -28.70
N ILE A 383 25.71 43.45 -27.37
CA ILE A 383 25.01 42.51 -26.47
C ILE A 383 23.50 42.59 -26.68
N LYS A 384 22.95 43.81 -26.79
CA LYS A 384 21.52 44.01 -27.06
C LYS A 384 21.12 43.40 -28.41
N LYS A 385 21.84 43.69 -29.50
CA LYS A 385 21.57 43.10 -30.83
C LYS A 385 21.57 41.57 -30.79
N HIS A 386 22.54 40.97 -30.09
CA HIS A 386 22.61 39.52 -29.90
C HIS A 386 21.40 38.99 -29.13
N ASN A 387 21.06 39.61 -28.00
CA ASN A 387 19.93 39.19 -27.17
C ASN A 387 18.58 39.34 -27.90
N ASP A 388 18.42 40.33 -28.76
CA ASP A 388 17.23 40.49 -29.60
C ASP A 388 17.08 39.31 -30.59
N ILE A 389 18.19 38.83 -31.16
CA ILE A 389 18.21 37.62 -32.00
C ILE A 389 17.83 36.37 -31.18
N VAL A 390 18.40 36.22 -29.97
CA VAL A 390 18.09 35.12 -29.05
C VAL A 390 16.60 35.11 -28.68
N ALA A 391 16.03 36.27 -28.39
CA ALA A 391 14.62 36.40 -28.03
C ALA A 391 13.71 35.97 -29.19
N ASN A 392 14.01 36.41 -30.42
CA ASN A 392 13.27 36.01 -31.60
C ASN A 392 13.40 34.49 -31.88
N PHE A 393 14.60 33.93 -31.69
CA PHE A 393 14.83 32.49 -31.81
C PHE A 393 13.97 31.68 -30.82
N ASN A 394 13.90 32.11 -29.55
CA ASN A 394 13.06 31.46 -28.55
C ASN A 394 11.56 31.57 -28.87
N ALA A 395 11.11 32.72 -29.37
CA ALA A 395 9.73 32.91 -29.80
C ALA A 395 9.37 32.01 -30.99
N GLU A 396 10.23 31.92 -32.00
CA GLU A 396 10.07 31.02 -33.15
C GLU A 396 10.11 29.56 -32.72
N LYS A 397 10.98 29.17 -31.77
CA LYS A 397 11.02 27.82 -31.19
C LYS A 397 9.69 27.48 -30.51
N ALA A 398 9.16 28.36 -29.66
CA ALA A 398 7.87 28.15 -29.00
C ALA A 398 6.72 28.02 -30.02
N SER A 399 6.70 28.89 -31.04
CA SER A 399 5.70 28.85 -32.12
C SER A 399 5.78 27.56 -32.94
N LEU A 400 6.99 27.08 -33.24
CA LEU A 400 7.21 25.82 -33.93
C LEU A 400 6.71 24.63 -33.11
N ILE A 401 7.01 24.58 -31.81
CA ILE A 401 6.53 23.53 -30.90
C ILE A 401 5.00 23.49 -30.89
N GLN A 402 4.33 24.64 -30.77
CA GLN A 402 2.86 24.71 -30.84
C GLN A 402 2.32 24.19 -32.19
N SER A 403 2.98 24.54 -33.29
CA SER A 403 2.60 24.09 -34.63
C SER A 403 2.79 22.58 -34.82
N ILE A 404 3.85 22.00 -34.24
CA ILE A 404 4.10 20.55 -34.24
C ILE A 404 3.02 19.82 -33.45
N TRP A 405 2.70 20.29 -32.24
CA TRP A 405 1.63 19.71 -31.44
C TRP A 405 0.28 19.83 -32.14
N LYS A 406 0.02 20.97 -32.83
CA LYS A 406 -1.17 21.15 -33.65
C LYS A 406 -1.26 20.09 -34.75
N PHE A 407 -0.19 19.86 -35.49
CA PHE A 407 -0.17 18.82 -36.52
C PHE A 407 -0.47 17.43 -35.93
N ILE A 408 0.18 17.09 -34.82
CA ILE A 408 0.01 15.79 -34.14
C ILE A 408 -1.43 15.56 -33.68
N ILE A 409 -2.07 16.57 -33.06
CA ILE A 409 -3.45 16.43 -32.59
C ILE A 409 -4.45 16.31 -33.75
N GLU A 410 -4.17 16.92 -34.90
CA GLU A 410 -5.01 16.77 -36.09
C GLU A 410 -4.86 15.36 -36.70
N GLU A 411 -3.62 14.85 -36.78
CA GLU A 411 -3.36 13.49 -37.26
C GLU A 411 -4.01 12.42 -36.39
N PHE A 412 -4.02 12.62 -35.06
CA PHE A 412 -4.59 11.67 -34.09
C PHE A 412 -5.99 12.04 -33.62
N ARG A 413 -6.65 12.99 -34.28
CA ARG A 413 -7.93 13.58 -33.85
C ARG A 413 -9.01 12.54 -33.60
N THR A 414 -9.15 11.56 -34.49
CA THR A 414 -10.18 10.52 -34.41
C THR A 414 -10.03 9.65 -33.16
N ASP A 415 -8.80 9.20 -32.88
CA ASP A 415 -8.50 8.36 -31.72
C ASP A 415 -8.67 9.16 -30.41
N ILE A 416 -8.25 10.44 -30.39
CA ILE A 416 -8.46 11.34 -29.24
C ILE A 416 -9.95 11.56 -28.97
N ALA A 417 -10.73 11.91 -30.00
CA ALA A 417 -12.16 12.15 -29.87
C ALA A 417 -12.91 10.91 -29.40
N LYS A 418 -12.56 9.73 -29.94
CA LYS A 418 -13.13 8.45 -29.50
C LYS A 418 -12.80 8.18 -28.03
N PHE A 419 -11.53 8.32 -27.63
CA PHE A 419 -11.12 8.13 -26.23
C PHE A 419 -11.88 9.06 -25.27
N ILE A 420 -12.01 10.34 -25.60
CA ILE A 420 -12.76 11.30 -24.77
C ILE A 420 -14.23 10.88 -24.66
N SER A 421 -14.87 10.53 -25.78
CA SER A 421 -16.27 10.07 -25.80
C SER A 421 -16.47 8.82 -24.94
N ASP A 422 -15.64 7.79 -25.14
CA ASP A 422 -15.74 6.51 -24.43
C ASP A 422 -15.47 6.71 -22.93
N LYS A 423 -14.47 7.53 -22.57
CA LYS A 423 -14.16 7.87 -21.18
C LYS A 423 -15.32 8.61 -20.50
N THR A 424 -15.89 9.63 -21.15
CA THR A 424 -17.03 10.39 -20.61
C THR A 424 -18.27 9.50 -20.45
N GLY A 425 -18.53 8.59 -21.40
CA GLY A 425 -19.61 7.61 -21.30
C GLY A 425 -19.44 6.67 -20.10
N LEU A 426 -18.23 6.13 -19.90
CA LEU A 426 -17.91 5.28 -18.76
C LEU A 426 -18.01 6.04 -17.42
N GLU A 427 -17.51 7.28 -17.35
CA GLU A 427 -17.58 8.11 -16.15
C GLU A 427 -19.04 8.43 -15.77
N THR A 428 -19.87 8.76 -16.75
CA THR A 428 -21.30 9.00 -16.53
C THR A 428 -22.00 7.73 -16.03
N GLY A 429 -21.71 6.57 -16.64
CA GLY A 429 -22.25 5.28 -16.22
C GLY A 429 -21.81 4.88 -14.80
N LEU A 430 -20.55 5.12 -14.45
CA LEU A 430 -20.03 4.89 -13.10
C LEU A 430 -20.72 5.77 -12.06
N THR A 431 -20.91 7.05 -12.34
CA THR A 431 -21.64 7.95 -11.43
C THR A 431 -23.08 7.50 -11.24
N ALA A 432 -23.79 7.14 -12.31
CA ALA A 432 -25.16 6.64 -12.22
C ALA A 432 -25.25 5.34 -11.39
N LEU A 433 -24.35 4.38 -11.61
CA LEU A 433 -24.28 3.13 -10.84
C LEU A 433 -23.97 3.39 -9.36
N GLN A 434 -23.07 4.33 -9.07
CA GLN A 434 -22.74 4.71 -7.70
C GLN A 434 -23.95 5.32 -6.99
N THR A 435 -24.70 6.20 -7.65
CA THR A 435 -25.95 6.76 -7.11
C THR A 435 -26.98 5.67 -6.82
N GLN A 436 -27.18 4.72 -7.74
CA GLN A 436 -28.10 3.60 -7.54
C GLN A 436 -27.67 2.69 -6.38
N LEU A 437 -26.37 2.43 -6.24
CA LEU A 437 -25.83 1.64 -5.14
C LEU A 437 -26.05 2.33 -3.79
N THR A 438 -25.81 3.64 -3.71
CA THR A 438 -26.06 4.43 -2.50
C THR A 438 -27.53 4.41 -2.12
N ALA A 439 -28.45 4.55 -3.09
CA ALA A 439 -29.89 4.46 -2.85
C ALA A 439 -30.29 3.08 -2.27
N LYS A 440 -29.78 1.99 -2.86
CA LYS A 440 -30.03 0.62 -2.36
C LYS A 440 -29.45 0.37 -0.97
N LEU A 441 -28.30 0.94 -0.64
CA LEU A 441 -27.74 0.88 0.71
C LEU A 441 -28.60 1.64 1.73
N SER A 442 -29.17 2.78 1.33
CA SER A 442 -30.11 3.51 2.18
C SER A 442 -31.37 2.70 2.46
N GLU A 443 -31.97 2.11 1.41
CA GLU A 443 -33.14 1.23 1.51
C GLU A 443 -32.88 0.03 2.43
N PHE A 444 -31.71 -0.61 2.26
CA PHE A 444 -31.24 -1.69 3.13
C PHE A 444 -31.17 -1.25 4.60
N ASN A 445 -30.54 -0.10 4.88
CA ASN A 445 -30.39 0.38 6.25
C ASN A 445 -31.73 0.71 6.90
N THR A 446 -32.66 1.34 6.16
CA THR A 446 -33.99 1.66 6.66
C THR A 446 -34.77 0.39 7.03
N LEU A 447 -34.82 -0.59 6.13
CA LEU A 447 -35.53 -1.84 6.38
C LEU A 447 -34.85 -2.68 7.49
N ASN A 448 -33.52 -2.68 7.57
CA ASN A 448 -32.78 -3.36 8.63
C ASN A 448 -33.10 -2.78 10.01
N VAL A 449 -33.18 -1.45 10.14
CA VAL A 449 -33.58 -0.78 11.39
C VAL A 449 -35.04 -1.11 11.75
N GLU A 450 -35.93 -1.19 10.77
CA GLU A 450 -37.32 -1.61 11.01
C GLU A 450 -37.40 -3.03 11.55
N ILE A 451 -36.65 -3.98 10.94
CA ILE A 451 -36.56 -5.36 11.41
C ILE A 451 -36.00 -5.42 12.83
N GLN A 452 -34.96 -4.64 13.15
CA GLN A 452 -34.41 -4.56 14.50
C GLN A 452 -35.45 -4.09 15.53
N ASN A 453 -36.21 -3.05 15.22
CA ASN A 453 -37.26 -2.53 16.10
C ASN A 453 -38.42 -3.53 16.30
N LEU A 454 -38.84 -4.22 15.24
CA LEU A 454 -39.86 -5.26 15.33
C LEU A 454 -39.38 -6.44 16.17
N SER A 455 -38.13 -6.87 15.96
CA SER A 455 -37.50 -7.95 16.72
C SER A 455 -37.42 -7.60 18.20
N LYS A 456 -37.07 -6.36 18.54
CA LYS A 456 -36.93 -5.90 19.91
C LYS A 456 -38.16 -6.21 20.78
N ASN A 457 -39.34 -5.93 20.25
CA ASN A 457 -40.61 -6.03 20.98
C ASN A 457 -41.09 -7.47 21.23
N VAL A 458 -40.50 -8.45 20.53
CA VAL A 458 -40.98 -9.85 20.55
C VAL A 458 -39.92 -10.84 21.03
N THR A 459 -38.78 -10.33 21.50
CA THR A 459 -37.68 -11.16 21.98
C THR A 459 -37.73 -11.42 23.49
N SER A 460 -37.36 -12.63 23.89
CA SER A 460 -37.30 -13.03 25.29
C SER A 460 -36.18 -14.02 25.51
N ILE A 461 -35.69 -14.09 26.75
CA ILE A 461 -34.64 -15.03 27.14
C ILE A 461 -35.24 -16.34 27.68
N GLN A 462 -36.41 -16.29 28.33
CA GLN A 462 -36.99 -17.47 28.98
C GLN A 462 -37.20 -18.66 28.04
N PRO A 463 -37.74 -18.50 26.80
CA PRO A 463 -37.91 -19.62 25.88
C PRO A 463 -36.60 -20.32 25.51
N THR A 464 -35.50 -19.57 25.47
CA THR A 464 -34.17 -20.10 25.22
C THR A 464 -33.72 -21.06 26.32
N ILE A 465 -33.98 -20.67 27.57
CA ILE A 465 -33.60 -21.45 28.76
C ILE A 465 -34.49 -22.68 28.90
N ASP A 466 -35.79 -22.53 28.65
CA ASP A 466 -36.75 -23.63 28.63
C ASP A 466 -36.33 -24.68 27.58
N GLU A 467 -35.89 -24.25 26.40
CA GLU A 467 -35.39 -25.15 25.36
C GLU A 467 -34.08 -25.85 25.75
N ILE A 468 -33.13 -25.15 26.38
CA ILE A 468 -31.90 -25.78 26.87
C ILE A 468 -32.24 -26.84 27.93
N ASN A 469 -33.08 -26.50 28.91
CA ASN A 469 -33.50 -27.43 29.95
C ASN A 469 -34.29 -28.62 29.36
N ARG A 470 -35.13 -28.38 28.35
CA ARG A 470 -35.84 -29.45 27.61
C ARG A 470 -34.85 -30.41 26.95
N LEU A 471 -33.83 -29.90 26.27
CA LEU A 471 -32.79 -30.72 25.63
C LEU A 471 -31.98 -31.49 26.68
N LEU A 472 -31.55 -30.85 27.76
CA LEU A 472 -30.86 -31.50 28.88
C LEU A 472 -31.67 -32.70 29.42
N ARG A 473 -32.95 -32.49 29.74
CA ARG A 473 -33.85 -33.55 30.22
C ARG A 473 -34.07 -34.65 29.18
N SER A 474 -34.25 -34.29 27.91
CA SER A 474 -34.47 -35.25 26.81
C SER A 474 -33.27 -36.18 26.59
N TYR A 475 -32.06 -35.72 26.94
CA TYR A 475 -30.82 -36.48 26.78
C TYR A 475 -30.29 -37.06 28.10
N GLY A 476 -31.09 -37.03 29.17
CA GLY A 476 -30.78 -37.72 30.44
C GLY A 476 -29.95 -36.91 31.45
N PHE A 477 -29.71 -35.62 31.20
CA PHE A 477 -29.11 -34.71 32.20
C PHE A 477 -30.20 -34.19 33.12
N LEU A 478 -30.47 -34.93 34.21
CA LEU A 478 -31.53 -34.63 35.18
C LEU A 478 -31.00 -33.96 36.46
N ASN A 479 -29.71 -34.12 36.75
CA ASN A 479 -29.05 -33.73 37.99
C ASN A 479 -28.76 -32.21 38.13
N PHE A 480 -29.11 -31.41 37.13
CA PHE A 480 -29.04 -29.95 37.15
C PHE A 480 -29.95 -29.32 36.10
N GLU A 481 -30.27 -28.03 36.28
CA GLU A 481 -30.97 -27.21 35.30
C GLU A 481 -30.45 -25.76 35.32
N ILE A 482 -30.77 -25.00 34.28
CA ILE A 482 -30.47 -23.57 34.20
C ILE A 482 -31.65 -22.77 34.76
N VAL A 483 -31.38 -21.93 35.75
CA VAL A 483 -32.37 -21.10 36.46
C VAL A 483 -31.96 -19.61 36.42
N PRO A 484 -32.93 -18.67 36.48
CA PRO A 484 -32.61 -17.25 36.54
C PRO A 484 -31.86 -16.90 37.83
N THR A 485 -30.95 -15.92 37.74
CA THR A 485 -30.34 -15.31 38.93
C THR A 485 -31.21 -14.16 39.47
N ALA A 486 -30.83 -13.59 40.61
CA ALA A 486 -31.45 -12.36 41.11
C ALA A 486 -31.20 -11.14 40.21
N GLU A 487 -30.17 -11.20 39.34
CA GLU A 487 -29.85 -10.18 38.36
C GLU A 487 -30.62 -10.45 37.05
N GLN A 488 -31.41 -9.48 36.59
CA GLN A 488 -32.19 -9.63 35.36
C GLN A 488 -31.27 -9.88 34.16
N GLY A 489 -31.65 -10.84 33.32
CA GLY A 489 -30.91 -11.20 32.11
C GLY A 489 -29.73 -12.16 32.34
N PHE A 490 -29.48 -12.60 33.58
CA PHE A 490 -28.46 -13.58 33.90
C PHE A 490 -29.06 -14.87 34.46
N TYR A 491 -28.41 -15.98 34.14
CA TYR A 491 -28.81 -17.33 34.53
C TYR A 491 -27.64 -18.05 35.20
N GLN A 492 -27.96 -19.06 36.00
CA GLN A 492 -27.00 -19.90 36.69
C GLN A 492 -27.45 -21.36 36.64
N ILE A 493 -26.53 -22.27 36.93
CA ILE A 493 -26.80 -23.70 36.92
C ILE A 493 -27.08 -24.14 38.36
N GLN A 494 -28.22 -24.77 38.58
CA GLN A 494 -28.66 -25.23 39.88
C GLN A 494 -28.80 -26.77 39.88
N ARG A 495 -28.30 -27.42 40.93
CA ARG A 495 -28.46 -28.86 41.18
C ARG A 495 -29.87 -29.16 41.72
N GLU A 496 -30.25 -30.44 41.71
CA GLU A 496 -31.53 -30.90 42.27
C GLU A 496 -31.72 -30.54 43.77
N ASP A 497 -30.62 -30.47 44.53
CA ASP A 497 -30.62 -30.10 45.96
C ASP A 497 -30.71 -28.58 46.19
N GLY A 498 -30.72 -27.78 45.13
CA GLY A 498 -30.77 -26.33 45.16
C GLY A 498 -29.41 -25.63 45.20
N GLU A 499 -28.29 -26.36 45.26
CA GLU A 499 -26.95 -25.77 45.25
C GLU A 499 -26.56 -25.24 43.86
N ILE A 500 -25.76 -24.17 43.82
CA ILE A 500 -25.26 -23.58 42.57
C ILE A 500 -24.03 -24.38 42.10
N ALA A 501 -24.09 -24.90 40.88
CA ALA A 501 -23.07 -25.77 40.31
C ALA A 501 -21.92 -24.99 39.62
N GLU A 502 -21.24 -24.08 40.34
CA GLU A 502 -20.16 -23.27 39.75
C GLU A 502 -18.89 -24.07 39.43
N THR A 503 -18.47 -24.97 40.33
CA THR A 503 -17.19 -25.71 40.22
C THR A 503 -17.35 -27.23 40.28
N THR A 504 -18.57 -27.72 40.46
CA THR A 504 -18.84 -29.15 40.70
C THR A 504 -19.27 -29.91 39.45
N LEU A 505 -19.41 -29.22 38.30
CA LEU A 505 -19.73 -29.87 37.02
C LEU A 505 -18.50 -30.59 36.46
N SER A 506 -18.73 -31.77 35.89
CA SER A 506 -17.72 -32.49 35.12
C SER A 506 -17.40 -31.75 33.81
N GLU A 507 -16.21 -31.99 33.27
CA GLU A 507 -15.80 -31.45 31.96
C GLU A 507 -16.78 -31.81 30.83
N GLY A 508 -17.41 -32.98 30.91
CA GLY A 508 -18.43 -33.41 29.95
C GLY A 508 -19.72 -32.61 30.06
N GLU A 509 -20.23 -32.40 31.28
CA GLU A 509 -21.42 -31.56 31.53
C GLU A 509 -21.18 -30.13 31.07
N ILE A 510 -20.03 -29.53 31.42
CA ILE A 510 -19.66 -28.18 30.98
C ILE A 510 -19.63 -28.10 29.45
N THR A 511 -19.00 -29.08 28.79
CA THR A 511 -18.90 -29.09 27.32
C THR A 511 -20.27 -29.22 26.66
N PHE A 512 -21.19 -30.03 27.22
CA PHE A 512 -22.51 -30.19 26.65
C PHE A 512 -23.39 -28.94 26.86
N ILE A 513 -23.44 -28.37 28.07
CA ILE A 513 -24.25 -27.18 28.35
C ILE A 513 -23.73 -25.97 27.57
N THR A 514 -22.41 -25.76 27.52
CA THR A 514 -21.81 -24.68 26.72
C THR A 514 -22.12 -24.83 25.23
N PHE A 515 -22.20 -26.07 24.74
CA PHE A 515 -22.58 -26.34 23.36
C PHE A 515 -24.06 -26.05 23.10
N LEU A 516 -24.98 -26.49 23.98
CA LEU A 516 -26.40 -26.16 23.85
C LEU A 516 -26.62 -24.64 23.91
N TYR A 517 -25.95 -23.96 24.83
CA TYR A 517 -25.94 -22.50 24.92
C TYR A 517 -25.41 -21.85 23.64
N PHE A 518 -24.33 -22.35 23.06
CA PHE A 518 -23.81 -21.90 21.77
C PHE A 518 -24.82 -22.07 20.63
N LEU A 519 -25.54 -23.21 20.58
CA LEU A 519 -26.56 -23.44 19.57
C LEU A 519 -27.73 -22.46 19.70
N GLN A 520 -28.17 -22.18 20.92
CA GLN A 520 -29.21 -21.17 21.12
C GLN A 520 -28.72 -19.78 20.76
N ARG A 521 -27.47 -19.44 21.12
CA ARG A 521 -26.83 -18.20 20.71
C ARG A 521 -26.63 -18.11 19.19
N ALA A 522 -26.51 -19.23 18.50
CA ALA A 522 -26.49 -19.28 17.03
C ALA A 522 -27.87 -19.00 16.43
N LYS A 523 -28.94 -19.47 17.05
CA LYS A 523 -30.33 -19.22 16.62
C LYS A 523 -30.84 -17.82 17.01
N GLY A 524 -30.38 -17.28 18.14
CA GLY A 524 -30.80 -16.00 18.72
C GLY A 524 -29.77 -14.88 18.62
N GLY A 525 -29.80 -13.93 19.57
CA GLY A 525 -28.87 -12.80 19.66
C GLY A 525 -28.32 -12.61 21.07
N GLU A 526 -27.21 -11.87 21.19
CA GLU A 526 -26.71 -11.38 22.49
C GLU A 526 -27.55 -10.21 23.01
N THR A 527 -28.22 -9.52 22.09
CA THR A 527 -29.10 -8.39 22.33
C THR A 527 -30.40 -8.60 21.56
N GLU A 528 -31.46 -7.93 21.99
CA GLU A 528 -32.76 -7.91 21.33
C GLU A 528 -32.66 -7.53 19.84
N GLU A 529 -31.71 -6.67 19.49
CA GLU A 529 -31.48 -6.17 18.13
C GLU A 529 -30.67 -7.13 17.24
N SER A 530 -29.90 -8.05 17.83
CA SER A 530 -28.99 -8.94 17.09
C SER A 530 -29.57 -10.33 16.77
N VAL A 531 -30.84 -10.56 17.10
CA VAL A 531 -31.49 -11.88 16.96
C VAL A 531 -31.52 -12.35 15.50
N ASN A 532 -31.80 -11.43 14.57
CA ASN A 532 -31.90 -11.73 13.14
C ASN A 532 -30.58 -11.51 12.36
N GLU A 533 -29.47 -11.18 13.03
CA GLU A 533 -28.20 -10.94 12.36
C GLU A 533 -27.67 -12.21 11.67
N GLU A 534 -27.30 -12.05 10.39
CA GLU A 534 -26.62 -13.10 9.65
C GLU A 534 -25.27 -13.45 10.29
N ARG A 535 -24.96 -14.74 10.37
CA ARG A 535 -23.71 -15.22 10.95
C ARG A 535 -23.11 -16.43 10.26
N ILE A 536 -21.83 -16.65 10.52
CA ILE A 536 -21.10 -17.87 10.17
C ILE A 536 -20.85 -18.63 11.46
N LEU A 537 -21.06 -19.94 11.45
CA LEU A 537 -20.68 -20.79 12.57
C LEU A 537 -19.32 -21.42 12.32
N VAL A 538 -18.45 -21.31 13.31
CA VAL A 538 -17.17 -22.02 13.34
C VAL A 538 -17.19 -22.90 14.58
N ILE A 539 -17.15 -24.21 14.40
CA ILE A 539 -17.26 -25.16 15.50
C ILE A 539 -15.94 -25.92 15.60
N ASP A 540 -15.15 -25.66 16.64
CA ASP A 540 -13.88 -26.31 16.91
C ASP A 540 -14.02 -27.36 18.01
N ASP A 541 -14.08 -28.61 17.57
CA ASP A 541 -14.06 -29.83 18.37
C ASP A 541 -15.12 -29.87 19.49
N PRO A 542 -16.41 -29.98 19.11
CA PRO A 542 -17.52 -29.79 20.05
C PRO A 542 -17.71 -30.93 21.05
N ILE A 543 -16.98 -32.04 20.88
CA ILE A 543 -17.21 -33.29 21.61
C ILE A 543 -16.04 -33.69 22.53
N SER A 544 -15.14 -32.77 22.85
CA SER A 544 -14.03 -33.06 23.76
C SER A 544 -14.57 -33.50 25.14
N SER A 545 -14.09 -34.62 25.67
CA SER A 545 -14.52 -35.18 26.97
C SER A 545 -16.00 -35.59 27.07
N LEU A 546 -16.67 -35.85 25.93
CA LEU A 546 -18.04 -36.40 25.89
C LEU A 546 -18.02 -37.92 25.69
N ASP A 547 -19.04 -38.60 26.24
CA ASP A 547 -19.25 -40.02 25.99
C ASP A 547 -19.81 -40.30 24.58
N SER A 548 -19.88 -41.57 24.20
CA SER A 548 -20.36 -42.01 22.89
C SER A 548 -21.83 -41.65 22.63
N ASN A 549 -22.68 -41.58 23.66
CA ASN A 549 -24.10 -41.28 23.49
C ASN A 549 -24.32 -39.79 23.20
N VAL A 550 -23.63 -38.91 23.94
CA VAL A 550 -23.68 -37.46 23.75
C VAL A 550 -23.08 -37.06 22.40
N LEU A 551 -22.10 -37.80 21.88
CA LEU A 551 -21.56 -37.60 20.51
C LEU A 551 -22.66 -37.68 19.44
N PHE A 552 -23.56 -38.66 19.51
CA PHE A 552 -24.67 -38.79 18.55
C PHE A 552 -25.66 -37.63 18.66
N VAL A 553 -25.93 -37.17 19.87
CA VAL A 553 -26.78 -36.01 20.14
C VAL A 553 -26.19 -34.75 19.49
N VAL A 554 -24.93 -34.44 19.79
CA VAL A 554 -24.23 -33.29 19.22
C VAL A 554 -24.20 -33.34 17.69
N SER A 555 -23.96 -34.53 17.13
CA SER A 555 -23.96 -34.73 15.68
C SER A 555 -25.32 -34.44 15.06
N THR A 556 -26.40 -34.89 15.70
CA THR A 556 -27.79 -34.67 15.23
C THR A 556 -28.15 -33.19 15.24
N LEU A 557 -27.84 -32.48 16.33
CA LEU A 557 -28.11 -31.04 16.44
C LEU A 557 -27.35 -30.23 15.38
N ILE A 558 -26.11 -30.61 15.06
CA ILE A 558 -25.33 -29.94 14.00
C ILE A 558 -25.89 -30.27 12.61
N LYS A 559 -26.35 -31.52 12.37
CA LYS A 559 -26.98 -31.91 11.10
C LYS A 559 -28.25 -31.10 10.81
N GLU A 560 -29.05 -30.82 11.83
CA GLU A 560 -30.22 -29.95 11.67
C GLU A 560 -29.84 -28.54 11.20
N ILE A 561 -28.78 -27.96 11.78
CA ILE A 561 -28.25 -26.67 11.35
C ILE A 561 -27.68 -26.77 9.92
N ILE A 562 -26.96 -27.83 9.58
CA ILE A 562 -26.45 -28.04 8.22
C ILE A 562 -27.61 -28.05 7.22
N LYS A 563 -28.73 -28.70 7.55
CA LYS A 563 -29.92 -28.76 6.69
C LYS A 563 -30.54 -27.38 6.47
N THR A 564 -30.65 -26.55 7.51
CA THR A 564 -31.18 -25.18 7.38
C THR A 564 -30.26 -24.30 6.54
N VAL A 565 -28.95 -24.37 6.79
CA VAL A 565 -27.92 -23.63 6.03
C VAL A 565 -27.95 -24.01 4.55
N LYS A 566 -28.02 -25.30 4.21
CA LYS A 566 -28.09 -25.75 2.81
C LYS A 566 -29.35 -25.26 2.09
N SER A 567 -30.45 -25.14 2.83
CA SER A 567 -31.76 -24.68 2.34
C SER A 567 -31.94 -23.16 2.36
N ASP A 568 -30.90 -22.39 2.73
CA ASP A 568 -30.96 -20.92 2.91
C ASP A 568 -32.00 -20.44 3.94
N LEU A 569 -32.37 -21.30 4.88
CA LEU A 569 -33.32 -21.02 5.95
C LEU A 569 -32.58 -20.51 7.20
N GLY A 570 -33.10 -19.42 7.78
CA GLY A 570 -32.55 -18.81 9.00
C GLY A 570 -31.38 -17.83 8.78
N ASN A 571 -30.76 -17.43 9.88
CA ASN A 571 -29.71 -16.41 9.97
C ASN A 571 -28.29 -16.98 9.78
N ILE A 572 -28.09 -18.30 9.91
CA ILE A 572 -26.78 -18.93 9.70
C ILE A 572 -26.54 -19.12 8.20
N LYS A 573 -25.47 -18.51 7.66
CA LYS A 573 -25.16 -18.54 6.23
C LYS A 573 -24.05 -19.50 5.83
N GLN A 574 -23.22 -19.92 6.78
CA GLN A 574 -22.10 -20.81 6.53
C GLN A 574 -21.69 -21.53 7.80
N ILE A 575 -21.23 -22.77 7.68
CA ILE A 575 -20.65 -23.56 8.77
C ILE A 575 -19.25 -24.06 8.39
N ILE A 576 -18.32 -23.93 9.32
CA ILE A 576 -16.97 -24.49 9.28
C ILE A 576 -16.80 -25.34 10.52
N LEU A 577 -16.82 -26.66 10.35
CA LEU A 577 -16.64 -27.61 11.45
C LEU A 577 -15.23 -28.16 11.43
N LEU A 578 -14.53 -28.03 12.55
CA LEU A 578 -13.19 -28.56 12.78
C LEU A 578 -13.27 -29.65 13.84
N THR A 579 -12.64 -30.80 13.59
CA THR A 579 -12.55 -31.86 14.61
C THR A 579 -11.33 -32.75 14.40
N HIS A 580 -10.94 -33.44 15.46
CA HIS A 580 -9.94 -34.51 15.42
C HIS A 580 -10.56 -35.91 15.60
N ASN A 581 -11.85 -36.00 15.88
CA ASN A 581 -12.53 -37.26 16.14
C ASN A 581 -13.12 -37.82 14.84
N VAL A 582 -12.61 -38.99 14.44
CA VAL A 582 -12.97 -39.70 13.21
C VAL A 582 -14.45 -40.12 13.21
N TYR A 583 -14.96 -40.63 14.32
CA TYR A 583 -16.34 -41.09 14.44
C TYR A 583 -17.32 -39.94 14.35
N PHE A 584 -17.06 -38.86 15.08
CA PHE A 584 -17.87 -37.65 15.02
C PHE A 584 -17.86 -37.01 13.64
N HIS A 585 -16.69 -36.86 13.02
CA HIS A 585 -16.58 -36.34 11.66
C HIS A 585 -17.41 -37.18 10.68
N LYS A 586 -17.28 -38.52 10.73
CA LYS A 586 -18.03 -39.43 9.87
C LYS A 586 -19.53 -39.28 10.10
N GLU A 587 -19.95 -39.24 11.37
CA GLU A 587 -21.36 -39.13 11.72
C GLU A 587 -21.93 -37.79 11.26
N VAL A 588 -21.36 -36.65 11.65
CA VAL A 588 -21.88 -35.31 11.33
C VAL A 588 -21.86 -34.98 9.83
N SER A 589 -20.89 -35.53 9.08
CA SER A 589 -20.79 -35.32 7.63
C SER A 589 -21.61 -36.32 6.80
N TYR A 590 -22.26 -37.30 7.42
CA TYR A 590 -23.11 -38.26 6.74
C TYR A 590 -24.46 -37.63 6.34
N GLU A 591 -24.74 -37.60 5.05
CA GLU A 591 -25.94 -36.97 4.46
C GLU A 591 -26.92 -37.97 3.82
N GLY A 592 -26.70 -39.29 3.99
CA GLY A 592 -27.54 -40.32 3.39
C GLY A 592 -27.51 -40.37 1.85
N LEU A 593 -28.44 -41.13 1.26
CA LEU A 593 -28.62 -41.31 -0.19
C LEU A 593 -29.45 -40.18 -0.84
N ASN A 594 -30.42 -39.60 -0.10
CA ASN A 594 -31.30 -38.53 -0.58
C ASN A 594 -30.70 -37.13 -0.35
N ARG A 595 -29.55 -36.86 -0.98
CA ARG A 595 -28.82 -35.59 -0.83
C ARG A 595 -29.54 -34.47 -1.60
N LYS A 596 -29.95 -33.40 -0.90
CA LYS A 596 -30.48 -32.16 -1.50
C LYS A 596 -29.57 -30.98 -1.18
N GLY A 597 -29.33 -30.10 -2.16
CA GLY A 597 -28.56 -28.85 -2.01
C GLY A 597 -27.06 -28.95 -2.33
N GLU A 598 -26.30 -27.89 -1.99
CA GLU A 598 -24.86 -27.79 -2.27
C GLU A 598 -24.05 -28.86 -1.50
N LYS A 599 -23.06 -29.46 -2.18
CA LYS A 599 -22.18 -30.47 -1.58
C LYS A 599 -21.20 -29.84 -0.58
N SER A 600 -21.12 -30.46 0.58
CA SER A 600 -20.17 -30.12 1.64
C SER A 600 -18.73 -30.30 1.15
N GLN A 601 -17.82 -29.45 1.59
CA GLN A 601 -16.42 -29.50 1.19
C GLN A 601 -15.54 -30.04 2.33
N PHE A 602 -14.46 -30.76 1.98
CA PHE A 602 -13.62 -31.48 2.93
C PHE A 602 -12.14 -31.10 2.83
N TRP A 603 -11.49 -30.94 3.98
CA TRP A 603 -10.06 -30.70 4.10
C TRP A 603 -9.42 -31.56 5.20
N ILE A 604 -8.14 -31.88 5.04
CA ILE A 604 -7.30 -32.43 6.11
C ILE A 604 -6.17 -31.45 6.43
N LEU A 605 -6.08 -31.05 7.70
CA LEU A 605 -5.01 -30.25 8.27
C LEU A 605 -3.97 -31.16 8.95
N ARG A 606 -2.75 -31.21 8.41
CA ARG A 606 -1.63 -32.02 8.88
C ARG A 606 -0.55 -31.13 9.48
N LYS A 607 0.30 -31.70 10.35
CA LYS A 607 1.49 -31.03 10.88
C LYS A 607 2.70 -31.91 10.64
N ASN A 608 3.63 -31.44 9.81
CA ASN A 608 4.90 -32.09 9.52
C ASN A 608 6.04 -31.17 9.96
N ASN A 609 7.00 -31.68 10.74
CA ASN A 609 8.17 -30.91 11.19
C ASN A 609 7.83 -29.53 11.78
N LYS A 610 6.81 -29.48 12.64
CA LYS A 610 6.26 -28.27 13.30
C LYS A 610 5.48 -27.30 12.39
N VAL A 611 5.39 -27.58 11.09
CA VAL A 611 4.66 -26.74 10.12
C VAL A 611 3.33 -27.39 9.74
N SER A 612 2.25 -26.60 9.77
CA SER A 612 0.91 -27.01 9.38
C SER A 612 0.72 -26.88 7.87
N THR A 613 0.13 -27.90 7.25
CA THR A 613 -0.27 -27.91 5.83
C THR A 613 -1.71 -28.37 5.70
N ILE A 614 -2.45 -27.88 4.69
CA ILE A 614 -3.82 -28.30 4.43
C ILE A 614 -3.93 -28.96 3.06
N HIS A 615 -4.72 -30.02 2.97
CA HIS A 615 -5.06 -30.70 1.72
C HIS A 615 -6.56 -30.61 1.47
N PHE A 616 -6.95 -30.22 0.26
CA PHE A 616 -8.34 -30.10 -0.17
C PHE A 616 -8.83 -31.39 -0.86
N TYR A 617 -9.98 -31.91 -0.44
CA TYR A 617 -10.58 -33.14 -0.96
C TYR A 617 -11.91 -32.90 -1.70
N ALA A 618 -12.24 -31.64 -1.99
CA ALA A 618 -13.48 -31.25 -2.65
C ALA A 618 -14.72 -31.82 -1.91
N ASP A 619 -15.63 -32.45 -2.65
CA ASP A 619 -16.87 -33.04 -2.14
C ASP A 619 -16.72 -34.50 -1.67
N LYS A 620 -15.50 -35.05 -1.68
CA LYS A 620 -15.20 -36.41 -1.23
C LYS A 620 -14.71 -36.39 0.20
N ASN A 621 -15.45 -37.04 1.10
CA ASN A 621 -15.01 -37.20 2.48
C ASN A 621 -13.75 -38.08 2.53
N PRO A 622 -12.60 -37.57 3.01
CA PRO A 622 -11.37 -38.34 3.03
C PRO A 622 -11.30 -39.35 4.19
N ILE A 623 -12.22 -39.26 5.15
CA ILE A 623 -12.32 -40.21 6.25
C ILE A 623 -13.13 -41.41 5.78
N GLN A 624 -12.42 -42.52 5.59
CA GLN A 624 -12.96 -43.80 5.16
C GLN A 624 -12.90 -44.82 6.31
N SER A 625 -13.83 -45.77 6.32
CA SER A 625 -13.78 -46.94 7.19
C SER A 625 -12.58 -47.82 6.84
N SER A 626 -12.11 -48.62 7.81
CA SER A 626 -11.07 -49.62 7.57
C SER A 626 -11.42 -50.60 6.46
N TYR A 627 -12.72 -50.89 6.27
CA TYR A 627 -13.19 -51.76 5.19
C TYR A 627 -13.05 -51.09 3.81
N GLU A 628 -13.46 -49.82 3.67
CA GLU A 628 -13.26 -49.05 2.42
C GLU A 628 -11.78 -48.88 2.05
N LEU A 629 -10.89 -48.78 3.04
CA LEU A 629 -9.45 -48.74 2.81
C LEU A 629 -8.91 -50.04 2.21
N LEU A 630 -9.40 -51.20 2.66
CA LEU A 630 -9.03 -52.49 2.06
C LEU A 630 -9.41 -52.53 0.58
N TRP A 631 -10.61 -52.09 0.24
CA TRP A 631 -11.04 -52.05 -1.17
C TRP A 631 -10.23 -51.06 -2.01
N ARG A 632 -9.72 -49.98 -1.43
CA ARG A 632 -8.79 -49.07 -2.13
C ARG A 632 -7.46 -49.76 -2.44
N GLU A 633 -6.91 -50.52 -1.49
CA GLU A 633 -5.69 -51.31 -1.73
C GLU A 633 -5.86 -52.32 -2.87
N ILE A 634 -7.07 -52.89 -3.03
CA ILE A 634 -7.40 -53.73 -4.18
C ILE A 634 -7.56 -52.94 -5.48
N LYS A 635 -8.10 -51.72 -5.46
CA LYS A 635 -8.16 -50.86 -6.66
C LYS A 635 -6.77 -50.47 -7.16
N GLU A 636 -5.88 -50.18 -6.23
CA GLU A 636 -4.52 -49.72 -6.48
C GLU A 636 -3.53 -50.89 -6.41
N TRP A 637 -3.98 -52.11 -6.74
CA TRP A 637 -3.22 -53.33 -6.46
C TRP A 637 -1.86 -53.37 -7.16
N GLU A 638 -1.75 -52.75 -8.33
CA GLU A 638 -0.50 -52.62 -9.10
C GLU A 638 0.59 -51.82 -8.35
N ASN A 639 0.20 -50.98 -7.39
CA ASN A 639 1.11 -50.18 -6.56
C ASN A 639 1.44 -50.84 -5.21
N ASN A 640 0.88 -52.02 -4.94
CA ASN A 640 0.99 -52.71 -3.67
C ASN A 640 1.74 -54.03 -3.82
N SER A 641 2.47 -54.44 -2.78
CA SER A 641 3.15 -55.75 -2.80
C SER A 641 2.14 -56.90 -2.85
N GLY A 642 2.52 -58.03 -3.46
CA GLY A 642 1.67 -59.23 -3.47
C GLY A 642 1.22 -59.68 -2.07
N ILE A 643 2.07 -59.52 -1.05
CA ILE A 643 1.76 -59.80 0.36
C ILE A 643 0.66 -58.88 0.90
N THR A 644 0.67 -57.60 0.50
CA THR A 644 -0.41 -56.67 0.83
C THR A 644 -1.71 -57.16 0.21
N ILE A 645 -1.71 -57.51 -1.07
CA ILE A 645 -2.92 -58.00 -1.77
C ILE A 645 -3.48 -59.28 -1.16
N GLN A 646 -2.64 -60.26 -0.82
CA GLN A 646 -3.05 -61.48 -0.11
C GLN A 646 -3.81 -61.14 1.18
N ASN A 647 -3.22 -60.32 2.04
CA ASN A 647 -3.80 -59.91 3.31
C ASN A 647 -5.10 -59.12 3.12
N THR A 648 -5.14 -58.23 2.13
CA THR A 648 -6.30 -57.38 1.86
C THR A 648 -7.48 -58.21 1.36
N LEU A 649 -7.27 -59.13 0.40
CA LEU A 649 -8.32 -60.03 -0.09
C LEU A 649 -8.88 -60.90 1.02
N ARG A 650 -8.02 -61.50 1.85
CA ARG A 650 -8.46 -62.31 3.00
C ARG A 650 -9.34 -61.49 3.95
N ARG A 651 -8.90 -60.30 4.36
CA ARG A 651 -9.64 -59.43 5.27
C ARG A 651 -10.98 -58.98 4.70
N ILE A 652 -11.06 -58.78 3.38
CA ILE A 652 -12.34 -58.45 2.72
C ILE A 652 -13.29 -59.65 2.75
N LEU A 653 -12.82 -60.84 2.37
CA LEU A 653 -13.63 -62.08 2.39
C LEU A 653 -14.07 -62.43 3.81
N GLU A 654 -13.18 -62.31 4.79
CA GLU A 654 -13.47 -62.49 6.22
C GLU A 654 -14.52 -61.50 6.70
N ASN A 655 -14.33 -60.21 6.42
CA ASN A 655 -15.25 -59.19 6.93
C ASN A 655 -16.65 -59.36 6.32
N TYR A 656 -16.74 -59.52 5.00
CA TYR A 656 -18.02 -59.58 4.29
C TYR A 656 -18.78 -60.90 4.49
N PHE A 657 -18.08 -62.03 4.39
CA PHE A 657 -18.68 -63.36 4.52
C PHE A 657 -18.55 -63.95 5.92
N SER A 658 -18.19 -63.16 6.93
CA SER A 658 -18.05 -63.57 8.34
C SER A 658 -19.28 -64.33 8.87
N ILE A 659 -20.48 -63.96 8.42
CA ILE A 659 -21.75 -64.58 8.82
C ILE A 659 -21.84 -66.07 8.45
N LEU A 660 -21.05 -66.54 7.49
CA LEU A 660 -20.99 -67.95 7.08
C LEU A 660 -20.17 -68.83 8.05
N GLY A 661 -19.49 -68.23 9.03
CA GLY A 661 -18.73 -68.94 10.06
C GLY A 661 -17.63 -69.85 9.50
N SER A 662 -17.38 -70.97 10.16
CA SER A 662 -16.29 -71.91 9.80
C SER A 662 -16.48 -72.64 8.47
N LYS A 663 -17.67 -72.59 7.86
CA LYS A 663 -17.98 -73.20 6.56
C LYS A 663 -17.85 -72.22 5.38
N ARG A 664 -17.38 -70.99 5.62
CA ARG A 664 -17.25 -69.95 4.59
C ARG A 664 -16.57 -70.48 3.32
N ASP A 665 -15.37 -71.04 3.45
CA ASP A 665 -14.55 -71.42 2.30
C ASP A 665 -15.21 -72.53 1.48
N ASP A 666 -15.80 -73.53 2.14
CA ASP A 666 -16.56 -74.59 1.47
C ASP A 666 -17.78 -74.03 0.73
N VAL A 667 -18.49 -73.07 1.32
CA VAL A 667 -19.65 -72.42 0.68
C VAL A 667 -19.21 -71.61 -0.54
N LEU A 668 -18.14 -70.81 -0.42
CA LEU A 668 -17.65 -69.98 -1.52
C LEU A 668 -17.14 -70.85 -2.68
N ILE A 669 -16.40 -71.93 -2.41
CA ILE A 669 -15.89 -72.85 -3.44
C ILE A 669 -17.06 -73.55 -4.15
N ASN A 670 -18.07 -74.04 -3.41
CA ASN A 670 -19.18 -74.79 -3.99
C ASN A 670 -20.11 -73.96 -4.89
N LYS A 671 -19.99 -72.62 -4.87
CA LYS A 671 -20.72 -71.71 -5.78
C LYS A 671 -20.19 -71.70 -7.22
N PHE A 672 -18.98 -72.19 -7.46
CA PHE A 672 -18.44 -72.37 -8.81
C PHE A 672 -18.95 -73.70 -9.39
N SER A 673 -19.35 -73.70 -10.67
CA SER A 673 -19.93 -74.88 -11.33
C SER A 673 -18.88 -75.81 -11.96
N ASN A 674 -17.75 -75.26 -12.42
CA ASN A 674 -16.67 -76.03 -13.04
C ASN A 674 -15.65 -76.51 -12.00
N GLN A 675 -15.18 -77.75 -12.12
CA GLN A 675 -14.14 -78.30 -11.24
C GLN A 675 -12.84 -77.50 -11.32
N GLU A 676 -12.44 -77.02 -12.50
CA GLU A 676 -11.23 -76.21 -12.66
C GLU A 676 -11.34 -74.87 -11.92
N GLU A 677 -12.49 -74.20 -12.01
CA GLU A 677 -12.74 -72.93 -11.31
C GLU A 677 -12.81 -73.11 -9.78
N ARG A 678 -13.34 -74.26 -9.31
CA ARG A 678 -13.32 -74.61 -7.88
C ARG A 678 -11.90 -74.74 -7.34
N GLU A 679 -11.01 -75.39 -8.08
CA GLU A 679 -9.62 -75.53 -7.67
C GLU A 679 -8.87 -74.19 -7.72
N ILE A 680 -9.15 -73.32 -8.70
CA ILE A 680 -8.60 -71.96 -8.75
C ILE A 680 -9.11 -71.10 -7.57
N CYS A 681 -10.40 -71.19 -7.22
CA CYS A 681 -10.96 -70.53 -6.04
C CYS A 681 -10.33 -71.05 -4.74
N ARG A 682 -10.14 -72.37 -4.61
CA ARG A 682 -9.44 -72.97 -3.46
C ARG A 682 -7.99 -72.48 -3.38
N SER A 683 -7.32 -72.36 -4.53
CA SER A 683 -5.96 -71.81 -4.63
C SER A 683 -5.89 -70.35 -4.20
N LEU A 684 -6.84 -69.50 -4.61
CA LEU A 684 -6.96 -68.12 -4.15
C LEU A 684 -7.12 -68.03 -2.63
N LEU A 685 -8.04 -68.82 -2.05
CA LEU A 685 -8.29 -68.82 -0.60
C LEU A 685 -7.05 -69.27 0.18
N SER A 686 -6.34 -70.29 -0.30
CA SER A 686 -5.08 -70.75 0.29
C SER A 686 -3.99 -69.67 0.19
N TRP A 687 -3.85 -69.03 -0.98
CA TRP A 687 -2.86 -67.98 -1.24
C TRP A 687 -3.11 -66.73 -0.39
N ALA A 688 -4.37 -66.33 -0.20
CA ALA A 688 -4.74 -65.21 0.66
C ALA A 688 -4.46 -65.50 2.16
N ASN A 689 -4.59 -66.76 2.59
CA ASN A 689 -4.28 -67.20 3.96
C ASN A 689 -2.76 -67.27 4.22
N GLU A 690 -1.97 -67.70 3.24
CA GLU A 690 -0.51 -67.85 3.36
C GLU A 690 0.19 -66.51 3.69
N GLY A 691 -0.20 -65.43 3.02
CA GLY A 691 0.36 -64.08 3.26
C GLY A 691 0.14 -63.50 4.66
N SER A 692 -0.62 -64.17 5.52
CA SER A 692 -0.99 -63.71 6.86
C SER A 692 -0.34 -64.47 8.02
N HIS A 693 0.29 -65.63 7.76
CA HIS A 693 0.80 -66.54 8.79
C HIS A 693 2.28 -66.95 8.64
N THR A 694 2.99 -66.46 7.63
CA THR A 694 4.42 -66.73 7.42
C THR A 694 5.32 -65.59 7.94
N LEU A 695 6.40 -65.93 8.66
CA LEU A 695 7.45 -65.00 9.06
C LEU A 695 8.27 -64.58 7.82
N PRO A 696 8.82 -63.35 7.77
CA PRO A 696 9.39 -62.75 6.56
C PRO A 696 10.82 -63.22 6.23
N ASP A 697 11.16 -64.48 6.55
CA ASP A 697 12.52 -65.03 6.36
C ASP A 697 12.53 -66.39 5.64
N ASP A 698 11.49 -66.66 4.84
CA ASP A 698 11.46 -67.76 3.87
C ASP A 698 11.65 -67.23 2.44
N LEU A 699 12.31 -68.02 1.59
CA LEU A 699 12.61 -67.70 0.18
C LEU A 699 11.34 -67.26 -0.58
N PHE A 700 11.19 -65.96 -0.83
CA PHE A 700 10.09 -65.41 -1.62
C PHE A 700 10.41 -65.49 -3.13
N ILE A 701 9.59 -66.22 -3.89
CA ILE A 701 9.46 -65.99 -5.32
C ILE A 701 8.31 -65.00 -5.49
N GLU A 702 8.62 -63.81 -6.03
CA GLU A 702 7.61 -62.83 -6.43
C GLU A 702 6.65 -63.51 -7.43
N ALA A 703 5.38 -63.65 -7.05
CA ALA A 703 4.40 -64.28 -7.92
C ALA A 703 4.27 -63.44 -9.21
N PRO A 704 4.45 -64.00 -10.41
CA PRO A 704 4.38 -63.23 -11.65
C PRO A 704 3.02 -62.52 -11.77
N ASP A 705 3.00 -61.27 -12.24
CA ASP A 705 1.82 -60.37 -12.32
C ASP A 705 0.55 -61.04 -12.91
N GLY A 706 0.73 -62.02 -13.80
CA GLY A 706 -0.35 -62.81 -14.38
C GLY A 706 -1.14 -63.67 -13.37
N THR A 707 -0.56 -64.04 -12.23
CA THR A 707 -1.21 -64.81 -11.17
C THR A 707 -2.13 -63.94 -10.32
N ILE A 708 -1.69 -62.73 -9.94
CA ILE A 708 -2.49 -61.79 -9.15
C ILE A 708 -3.75 -61.38 -9.95
N THR A 709 -3.59 -61.11 -11.24
CA THR A 709 -4.70 -60.75 -12.14
C THR A 709 -5.78 -61.83 -12.16
N LYS A 710 -5.39 -63.12 -12.29
CA LYS A 710 -6.33 -64.26 -12.24
C LYS A 710 -7.02 -64.38 -10.89
N TYR A 711 -6.30 -64.14 -9.79
CA TYR A 711 -6.88 -64.17 -8.46
C TYR A 711 -7.85 -63.02 -8.20
N LEU A 712 -7.61 -61.83 -8.74
CA LEU A 712 -8.57 -60.72 -8.68
C LEU A 712 -9.84 -61.00 -9.49
N GLU A 713 -9.72 -61.69 -10.63
CA GLU A 713 -10.86 -62.16 -11.42
C GLU A 713 -11.68 -63.19 -10.65
N VAL A 714 -11.02 -64.18 -10.06
CA VAL A 714 -11.69 -65.21 -9.24
C VAL A 714 -12.32 -64.58 -7.99
N PHE A 715 -11.65 -63.62 -7.37
CA PHE A 715 -12.19 -62.83 -6.26
C PHE A 715 -13.45 -62.08 -6.65
N LYS A 716 -13.49 -61.43 -7.83
CA LYS A 716 -14.73 -60.84 -8.38
C LYS A 716 -15.80 -61.90 -8.60
N ASN A 717 -15.43 -63.05 -9.14
CA ASN A 717 -16.36 -64.15 -9.40
C ASN A 717 -16.96 -64.72 -8.11
N ILE A 718 -16.27 -64.68 -6.96
CA ILE A 718 -16.86 -65.03 -5.67
C ILE A 718 -18.09 -64.15 -5.37
N PHE A 719 -17.99 -62.84 -5.57
CA PHE A 719 -19.14 -61.93 -5.38
C PHE A 719 -20.24 -62.15 -6.43
N SER A 720 -19.86 -62.47 -7.67
CA SER A 720 -20.82 -62.78 -8.75
C SER A 720 -21.64 -64.05 -8.44
N HIS A 721 -20.99 -65.19 -8.17
CA HIS A 721 -21.65 -66.46 -7.93
C HIS A 721 -22.39 -66.53 -6.58
N THR A 722 -22.16 -65.57 -5.69
CA THR A 722 -22.92 -65.41 -4.44
C THR A 722 -24.05 -64.40 -4.54
N GLU A 723 -24.35 -63.86 -5.74
CA GLU A 723 -25.38 -62.84 -5.98
C GLU A 723 -25.12 -61.50 -5.28
N ASN A 724 -23.85 -61.21 -4.96
CA ASN A 724 -23.41 -59.98 -4.26
C ASN A 724 -22.55 -59.07 -5.16
N ILE A 725 -22.70 -59.17 -6.48
CA ILE A 725 -21.88 -58.39 -7.44
C ILE A 725 -22.06 -56.88 -7.27
N GLY A 726 -23.25 -56.42 -6.87
CA GLY A 726 -23.51 -54.99 -6.63
C GLY A 726 -22.64 -54.41 -5.52
N HIS A 727 -22.31 -55.20 -4.48
CA HIS A 727 -21.37 -54.78 -3.45
C HIS A 727 -19.95 -54.64 -4.00
N TYR A 728 -19.48 -55.60 -4.81
CA TYR A 728 -18.18 -55.52 -5.48
C TYR A 728 -18.11 -54.30 -6.40
N ASN A 729 -19.14 -54.08 -7.23
CA ASN A 729 -19.22 -52.94 -8.14
C ASN A 729 -19.19 -51.60 -7.39
N MET A 730 -20.02 -51.46 -6.35
CA MET A 730 -20.05 -50.29 -5.46
C MET A 730 -18.67 -50.02 -4.85
N MET A 731 -18.04 -51.03 -4.27
CA MET A 731 -16.74 -50.88 -3.61
C MET A 731 -15.62 -50.64 -4.61
N MET A 732 -15.67 -51.23 -5.81
CA MET A 732 -14.72 -50.99 -6.90
C MET A 732 -14.97 -49.67 -7.65
N GLY A 733 -16.12 -49.02 -7.44
CA GLY A 733 -16.49 -47.79 -8.15
C GLY A 733 -16.82 -48.01 -9.62
N ILE A 734 -17.27 -49.22 -9.97
CA ILE A 734 -17.74 -49.61 -11.29
C ILE A 734 -19.23 -49.27 -11.30
N GLY A 735 -19.65 -48.29 -12.12
CA GLY A 735 -21.03 -47.82 -12.11
C GLY A 735 -22.02 -48.91 -12.51
N GLU A 736 -23.07 -49.11 -11.70
CA GLU A 736 -24.29 -49.76 -12.15
C GLU A 736 -25.18 -48.69 -12.79
N GLU A 737 -25.51 -48.86 -14.07
CA GLU A 737 -26.69 -48.19 -14.63
C GLU A 737 -27.90 -48.77 -13.89
N ILE A 738 -28.44 -48.00 -12.94
CA ILE A 738 -29.72 -48.30 -12.34
C ILE A 738 -30.77 -48.04 -13.43
N THR A 739 -31.21 -49.11 -14.08
CA THR A 739 -32.46 -49.09 -14.85
C THR A 739 -33.60 -48.91 -13.85
N GLU A 740 -34.23 -47.73 -13.87
CA GLU A 740 -35.52 -47.52 -13.21
C GLU A 740 -36.55 -48.44 -13.89
N GLU A 741 -36.85 -49.58 -13.28
CA GLU A 741 -38.09 -50.29 -13.56
C GLU A 741 -39.23 -49.45 -12.99
N VAL A 742 -39.95 -48.81 -13.92
CA VAL A 742 -41.26 -48.21 -13.66
C VAL A 742 -42.25 -49.34 -13.44
N GLU A 743 -42.56 -49.67 -12.19
CA GLU A 743 -43.80 -50.38 -11.88
C GLU A 743 -44.99 -49.45 -12.15
N VAL A 744 -45.91 -49.95 -12.98
CA VAL A 744 -47.16 -49.33 -13.44
C VAL A 744 -48.20 -49.26 -12.34
#